data_AF-A0AAU5LF70-F1
#
_entry.id   AF-A0AAU5LF70-F1
#
_cell.length_a   1.000
_cell.length_b   1.000
_cell.length_c   1.000
_cell.angle_alpha   90.00
_cell.angle_beta   90.00
_cell.angle_gamma   90.00
#
_symmetry.space_group_name_H-M   'P 1'
#
loop_
_entity.id
_entity.type
_entity.pdbx_description
1 polymer ?
#
loop_
_entity_poly.entity_id
_entity_poly.type
_entity_poly.pdbx_seq_one_letter_code
_entity_poly.pdbx_strand_id
1 'polypeptide(L)'
;MPKESADRILGPDWKSSRDKVWSLIGSHSGLHVLLAQESQGYTWKVLATLAESGFDTDNWVGNGCLTSSGRYLAVAYAPRGFTNDSTAFDKAAFGAIVDLRTGAVRKLPVTTTLAYFNPGCGSGDQVVFAQYDHSMTRSTRFQTVAAASGKVVRSRVLAGELTSAVPVGDTVVAADGGRLVRVLPDGRVKSELGLTGTISRIRFAGPGNLVLSQTVGERTTVQHFDTGKRRITALASGPRSEAKSHQGPSGRVFVTGAKTLGGAIPPTVRFARGKAGLQVADSGGLTIESVQRQGADDKVAVTAVADTGQPVNFLLPSLNNAPAPSQRSSPALKAGRVAVAGEADTPIDPGATCAVPRNDVRTQVYQPNPRQVEWAVDQAVNNNLLTARPANWKQSGLPSYTPQLMEKFKLPALRGGGFIPPQVLLGILAQESNLWQASGRVIETWTGNPLIGNYYGRIGDGWSIDFSKADCGYGVGQITDGMRKGSTIWGGLTEQRAIALDYTVNIAAAAKILSEKWNQLYDAGLLVNGGKSSRLESWFGAVWAYNSGFHPKAGTSDPRGLGWTNNPLSGLWDPARKPFLEFTRADAAHPQDWPYPEKIMGWAAYPLENPRLGATYRAAWWTDAVTSGAEKRRQVKPPLATFCVTAVNDCVPTASRGQNCPRDDSKCWWYPPVKWKDCNDATADTCGRGLVRFNTTYAEPQPDQAHTPPDPEQNPPVCNRDGIPSNARLIDDVPAGVLSARPQCGTPSAMAGSFSLKFGAVEVNGTPVQYTSKIDFHQAGLGFHGHTWLTHTTWDGTADQSRTVTGKWTLDQPMAGWGRVLVHLPEIATITRQAKYVVDRGDGRPPVARYVNTSVKSNKWVSLGIFQFGAGSPSVSLSNRTFDAKYFDSNINPFALDRQENIAWDAVAFQPLPAKPAIVAAAVGDSYGSGEGAGDYLAGTDHSGEFPLARSACHRSTKAWSRLVSPSGLNGQSLGSASDAFSTTAELSFVSCSGAVSDNVSFAPPSTDPHYLGGGQHHEVAQLQSGYIDENTNLVFVSLGGNDALFSKVLTFCIKGAFECYGDVMPGDSAVLDIAERERITGDVQERVVAAVQRIHAAAPSARIVYAGYPRLFDGSNTACPDGLGAQEVFWMNQMSDLLADTTSATLAQLSRDTGIPLTYVDTRPQFAGRGACSTVNGAINWIKVSKTPGDDPDEAVSAESFHPNGAGTQLYADAIKQKMGW
;
A
#
# COMPACT_ATOMS: atom_id res chain seq x y z
N MET A 1 8.95 21.04 -11.24
CA MET A 1 8.77 21.90 -12.44
C MET A 1 10.04 21.84 -13.28
N PRO A 2 10.01 21.81 -14.63
CA PRO A 2 11.23 21.92 -15.43
C PRO A 2 12.02 23.18 -15.07
N LYS A 3 13.35 23.10 -15.04
CA LYS A 3 14.25 24.18 -14.56
C LYS A 3 13.99 25.52 -15.25
N GLU A 4 13.80 25.50 -16.57
CA GLU A 4 13.49 26.68 -17.38
C GLU A 4 12.15 27.34 -17.02
N SER A 5 11.15 26.55 -16.64
CA SER A 5 9.86 27.07 -16.18
C SER A 5 9.96 27.65 -14.76
N ALA A 6 10.83 27.10 -13.91
CA ALA A 6 11.04 27.58 -12.53
C ALA A 6 11.68 28.96 -12.50
N ASP A 7 12.73 29.20 -13.31
CA ASP A 7 13.37 30.51 -13.42
C ASP A 7 12.37 31.61 -13.88
N ARG A 8 11.41 31.26 -14.74
CA ARG A 8 10.36 32.18 -15.22
C ARG A 8 9.23 32.41 -14.21
N ILE A 9 8.77 31.37 -13.52
CA ILE A 9 7.55 31.41 -12.68
C ILE A 9 7.86 31.85 -11.24
N LEU A 10 9.02 31.46 -10.70
CA LEU A 10 9.41 31.66 -9.30
C LEU A 10 10.41 32.82 -9.10
N GLY A 11 10.98 33.36 -10.18
CA GLY A 11 11.96 34.45 -10.13
C GLY A 11 13.39 34.01 -9.79
N PRO A 12 14.40 34.86 -9.92
CA PRO A 12 15.82 34.44 -9.95
C PRO A 12 16.35 33.79 -8.67
N ASP A 13 15.72 34.06 -7.52
CA ASP A 13 16.25 33.67 -6.20
C ASP A 13 15.76 32.29 -5.71
N TRP A 14 14.87 31.61 -6.46
CA TRP A 14 14.17 30.40 -6.01
C TRP A 14 15.13 29.29 -5.54
N LYS A 15 16.31 29.16 -6.18
CA LYS A 15 17.33 28.14 -5.87
C LYS A 15 17.90 28.25 -4.44
N SER A 16 17.86 29.44 -3.86
CA SER A 16 18.31 29.71 -2.48
C SER A 16 17.18 29.69 -1.46
N SER A 17 15.93 29.56 -1.91
CA SER A 17 14.75 29.66 -1.07
C SER A 17 14.66 28.50 -0.08
N ARG A 18 14.14 28.82 1.11
CA ARG A 18 13.76 27.84 2.14
C ARG A 18 12.26 27.61 2.19
N ASP A 19 11.49 28.17 1.25
CA ASP A 19 10.05 28.03 1.21
C ASP A 19 9.65 26.58 0.93
N LYS A 20 8.64 26.11 1.65
CA LYS A 20 8.16 24.74 1.61
C LYS A 20 6.66 24.73 1.68
N VAL A 21 6.08 23.67 1.14
CA VAL A 21 4.65 23.42 1.20
C VAL A 21 4.41 21.93 1.40
N TRP A 22 3.37 21.62 2.15
CA TRP A 22 2.95 20.25 2.42
C TRP A 22 1.50 20.05 1.99
N SER A 23 1.11 18.78 1.82
CA SER A 23 -0.29 18.39 1.67
C SER A 23 -0.49 16.95 2.15
N LEU A 24 -1.73 16.49 2.19
CA LEU A 24 -2.10 15.11 2.48
C LEU A 24 -2.84 14.51 1.29
N ILE A 25 -2.65 13.21 1.07
CA ILE A 25 -3.47 12.42 0.13
C ILE A 25 -3.57 10.98 0.63
N GLY A 26 -4.75 10.38 0.54
CA GLY A 26 -4.99 9.00 0.96
C GLY A 26 -4.88 7.99 -0.17
N SER A 27 -4.50 6.76 0.17
CA SER A 27 -4.70 5.54 -0.63
C SER A 27 -5.15 4.38 0.26
N HIS A 28 -5.34 3.17 -0.30
CA HIS A 28 -5.58 1.96 0.48
C HIS A 28 -4.38 1.56 1.36
N SER A 29 -3.16 1.98 0.99
CA SER A 29 -1.94 1.64 1.72
C SER A 29 -1.68 2.58 2.89
N GLY A 30 -2.14 3.84 2.84
CA GLY A 30 -1.99 4.79 3.95
C GLY A 30 -2.36 6.23 3.60
N LEU A 31 -2.28 7.12 4.59
CA LEU A 31 -2.36 8.56 4.43
C LEU A 31 -0.95 9.12 4.20
N HIS A 32 -0.72 9.66 3.02
CA HIS A 32 0.58 10.14 2.57
C HIS A 32 0.77 11.63 2.87
N VAL A 33 1.88 11.97 3.51
CA VAL A 33 2.36 13.34 3.71
C VAL A 33 3.22 13.73 2.52
N LEU A 34 2.75 14.69 1.73
CA LEU A 34 3.47 15.24 0.60
C LEU A 34 4.27 16.47 1.03
N LEU A 35 5.49 16.64 0.50
CA LEU A 35 6.33 17.82 0.72
C LEU A 35 6.94 18.28 -0.61
N ALA A 36 6.96 19.59 -0.82
CA ALA A 36 7.71 20.25 -1.89
C ALA A 36 8.50 21.45 -1.36
N GLN A 37 9.63 21.74 -1.98
CA GLN A 37 10.49 22.88 -1.64
C GLN A 37 10.71 23.78 -2.85
N GLU A 38 10.71 25.09 -2.63
CA GLU A 38 10.89 26.07 -3.70
C GLU A 38 12.26 25.93 -4.36
N SER A 39 13.33 25.71 -3.59
CA SER A 39 14.71 25.47 -4.08
C SER A 39 14.90 24.26 -4.98
N GLN A 40 13.85 23.45 -5.14
CA GLN A 40 13.79 22.33 -6.07
C GLN A 40 12.71 22.52 -7.15
N GLY A 41 12.27 23.76 -7.37
CA GLY A 41 11.21 24.10 -8.32
C GLY A 41 9.86 23.51 -7.92
N TYR A 42 9.60 23.42 -6.62
CA TYR A 42 8.45 22.71 -6.03
C TYR A 42 8.28 21.28 -6.54
N THR A 43 9.38 20.54 -6.69
CA THR A 43 9.30 19.11 -6.98
C THR A 43 8.74 18.40 -5.75
N TRP A 44 7.58 17.78 -5.93
CA TRP A 44 6.85 17.10 -4.86
C TRP A 44 7.37 15.68 -4.65
N LYS A 45 7.41 15.26 -3.38
CA LYS A 45 7.67 13.88 -2.98
C LYS A 45 6.72 13.46 -1.87
N VAL A 46 6.47 12.16 -1.77
CA VAL A 46 5.87 11.60 -0.56
C VAL A 46 6.96 11.51 0.50
N LEU A 47 6.79 12.25 1.60
CA LEU A 47 7.74 12.30 2.70
C LEU A 47 7.55 11.17 3.70
N ALA A 48 6.30 10.84 4.01
CA ALA A 48 5.92 9.82 4.99
C ALA A 48 4.53 9.28 4.69
N THR A 49 4.23 8.09 5.19
CA THR A 49 2.89 7.48 5.11
C THR A 49 2.42 7.03 6.48
N LEU A 50 1.13 7.17 6.75
CA LEU A 50 0.50 6.87 8.03
C LEU A 50 -0.62 5.85 7.82
N ALA A 51 -0.52 4.70 8.48
CA ALA A 51 -1.55 3.67 8.50
C ALA A 51 -1.37 2.82 9.77
N GLU A 52 -2.39 2.04 10.10
CA GLU A 52 -2.34 1.02 11.14
C GLU A 52 -2.59 -0.35 10.54
N SER A 53 -1.81 -1.34 10.96
CA SER A 53 -1.93 -2.71 10.49
C SER A 53 -3.31 -3.30 10.75
N GLY A 54 -3.80 -4.07 9.76
CA GLY A 54 -5.03 -4.85 9.76
C GLY A 54 -6.35 -4.10 9.97
N PHE A 55 -6.39 -2.84 9.57
CA PHE A 55 -7.62 -2.23 9.07
C PHE A 55 -7.69 -2.43 7.56
N ASP A 56 -8.63 -3.22 7.08
CA ASP A 56 -8.89 -3.36 5.64
C ASP A 56 -9.72 -2.14 5.19
N THR A 57 -9.13 -1.24 4.42
CA THR A 57 -9.77 0.00 3.98
C THR A 57 -9.39 0.32 2.53
N ASP A 58 -10.34 0.87 1.78
CA ASP A 58 -10.13 1.33 0.40
C ASP A 58 -9.35 2.66 0.35
N ASN A 59 -9.39 3.42 1.43
CA ASN A 59 -8.68 4.68 1.55
C ASN A 59 -8.36 5.03 3.02
N TRP A 60 -7.26 5.73 3.25
CA TRP A 60 -6.96 6.41 4.51
C TRP A 60 -7.25 7.90 4.37
N VAL A 61 -7.76 8.53 5.42
CA VAL A 61 -8.12 9.96 5.42
C VAL A 61 -7.59 10.65 6.65
N GLY A 62 -7.44 11.96 6.60
CA GLY A 62 -7.00 12.72 7.76
C GLY A 62 -6.83 14.21 7.53
N ASN A 63 -6.45 14.88 8.62
CA ASN A 63 -6.24 16.32 8.71
C ASN A 63 -4.86 16.60 9.30
N GLY A 64 -4.22 17.67 8.82
CA GLY A 64 -2.88 18.06 9.25
C GLY A 64 -2.82 19.48 9.77
N CYS A 65 -1.81 19.76 10.59
CA CYS A 65 -1.52 21.11 11.06
C CYS A 65 -0.01 21.30 11.30
N LEU A 66 0.53 22.44 10.84
CA LEU A 66 1.94 22.78 10.95
C LEU A 66 2.24 23.54 12.26
N THR A 67 3.23 23.08 13.00
CA THR A 67 3.74 23.76 14.22
C THR A 67 4.43 25.09 13.90
N SER A 68 4.51 25.98 14.88
CA SER A 68 5.09 27.32 14.65
C SER A 68 6.58 27.29 14.29
N SER A 69 7.33 26.21 14.57
CA SER A 69 8.70 26.08 14.07
C SER A 69 8.78 25.80 12.56
N GLY A 70 7.69 25.40 11.92
CA GLY A 70 7.68 24.86 10.55
C GLY A 70 8.31 23.47 10.43
N ARG A 71 8.71 22.85 11.55
CA ARG A 71 9.40 21.56 11.54
C ARG A 71 8.46 20.37 11.65
N TYR A 72 7.44 20.44 12.50
CA TYR A 72 6.59 19.30 12.80
C TYR A 72 5.19 19.49 12.22
N LEU A 73 4.72 18.48 11.50
CA LEU A 73 3.34 18.34 11.07
C LEU A 73 2.61 17.40 12.02
N ALA A 74 1.58 17.89 12.70
CA ALA A 74 0.66 17.04 13.46
C ALA A 74 -0.44 16.53 12.55
N VAL A 75 -0.78 15.25 12.64
CA VAL A 75 -1.76 14.60 11.78
C VAL A 75 -2.76 13.79 12.62
N ALA A 76 -4.04 13.95 12.34
CA ALA A 76 -5.11 13.05 12.76
C ALA A 76 -5.54 12.22 11.55
N TYR A 77 -5.50 10.87 11.63
CA TYR A 77 -5.74 9.98 10.50
C TYR A 77 -6.48 8.70 10.90
N ALA A 78 -7.21 8.11 9.95
CA ALA A 78 -7.97 6.88 10.15
C ALA A 78 -8.34 6.20 8.82
N PRO A 79 -8.81 4.95 8.85
CA PRO A 79 -9.54 4.35 7.73
C PRO A 79 -10.73 5.21 7.31
N ARG A 80 -11.01 5.34 6.01
CA ARG A 80 -12.13 6.14 5.48
C ARG A 80 -13.48 5.71 6.05
N GLY A 81 -13.67 4.41 6.30
CA GLY A 81 -14.87 3.86 6.93
C GLY A 81 -15.22 4.48 8.29
N PHE A 82 -14.23 5.01 9.03
CA PHE A 82 -14.49 5.70 10.31
C PHE A 82 -15.31 6.99 10.11
N THR A 83 -15.37 7.54 8.89
CA THR A 83 -16.24 8.69 8.57
C THR A 83 -17.72 8.31 8.44
N ASN A 84 -18.03 7.01 8.50
CA ASN A 84 -19.40 6.50 8.47
C ASN A 84 -19.87 6.06 9.87
N ASP A 85 -18.97 5.81 10.84
CA ASP A 85 -19.38 5.49 12.20
C ASP A 85 -19.17 6.70 13.12
N SER A 86 -20.26 7.18 13.76
CA SER A 86 -20.19 8.37 14.62
C SER A 86 -19.22 8.21 15.80
N THR A 87 -19.15 7.01 16.39
CA THR A 87 -18.24 6.75 17.52
C THR A 87 -16.79 6.75 17.05
N ALA A 88 -16.52 6.14 15.90
CA ALA A 88 -15.20 6.08 15.31
C ALA A 88 -14.72 7.48 14.88
N PHE A 89 -15.60 8.26 14.24
CA PHE A 89 -15.35 9.64 13.83
C PHE A 89 -15.04 10.56 15.02
N ASP A 90 -15.79 10.43 16.11
CA ASP A 90 -15.69 11.32 17.27
C ASP A 90 -14.43 11.07 18.09
N LYS A 91 -13.96 9.82 18.13
CA LYS A 91 -12.94 9.44 19.13
C LYS A 91 -11.98 8.32 18.81
N ALA A 92 -11.99 7.70 17.62
CA ALA A 92 -11.16 6.54 17.32
C ALA A 92 -10.01 6.81 16.33
N ALA A 93 -9.91 8.00 15.74
CA ALA A 93 -8.80 8.31 14.84
C ALA A 93 -7.47 8.38 15.57
N PHE A 94 -6.37 8.16 14.85
CA PHE A 94 -5.02 8.12 15.39
C PHE A 94 -4.35 9.49 15.28
N GLY A 95 -3.54 9.85 16.28
CA GLY A 95 -2.64 11.00 16.22
C GLY A 95 -1.21 10.62 15.85
N ALA A 96 -0.57 11.42 15.00
CA ALA A 96 0.86 11.31 14.70
C ALA A 96 1.53 12.69 14.60
N ILE A 97 2.85 12.71 14.77
CA ILE A 97 3.72 13.84 14.45
C ILE A 97 4.71 13.38 13.37
N VAL A 98 4.83 14.14 12.29
CA VAL A 98 5.82 13.93 11.23
C VAL A 98 6.84 15.06 11.27
N ASP A 99 8.13 14.72 11.37
CA ASP A 99 9.22 15.69 11.24
C ASP A 99 9.47 15.97 9.76
N LEU A 100 9.13 17.18 9.29
CA LEU A 100 9.20 17.57 7.88
C LEU A 100 10.65 17.66 7.34
N ARG A 101 11.67 17.62 8.20
CA ARG A 101 13.07 17.59 7.77
C ARG A 101 13.51 16.17 7.41
N THR A 102 13.06 15.18 8.17
CA THR A 102 13.57 13.79 8.09
C THR A 102 12.56 12.81 7.53
N GLY A 103 11.26 13.14 7.56
CA GLY A 103 10.17 12.20 7.31
C GLY A 103 9.87 11.26 8.48
N ALA A 104 10.58 11.38 9.61
CA ALA A 104 10.36 10.53 10.76
C ALA A 104 8.92 10.69 11.30
N VAL A 105 8.22 9.55 11.39
CA VAL A 105 6.86 9.45 11.92
C VAL A 105 6.92 9.07 13.40
N ARG A 106 6.17 9.80 14.22
CA ARG A 106 5.92 9.44 15.62
C ARG A 106 4.42 9.33 15.86
N LYS A 107 3.92 8.10 15.93
CA LYS A 107 2.55 7.84 16.34
C LYS A 107 2.38 8.09 17.85
N LEU A 108 1.22 8.62 18.23
CA LEU A 108 0.97 9.16 19.55
C LEU A 108 0.07 8.25 20.38
N PRO A 109 0.16 8.26 21.72
CA PRO A 109 -0.76 7.57 22.63
C PRO A 109 -2.14 8.25 22.73
N VAL A 110 -2.61 8.85 21.63
CA VAL A 110 -3.84 9.63 21.59
C VAL A 110 -4.78 9.10 20.51
N THR A 111 -6.02 8.85 20.89
CA THR A 111 -7.13 8.75 19.94
C THR A 111 -7.84 10.08 19.87
N THR A 112 -8.41 10.41 18.71
CA THR A 112 -8.88 11.76 18.40
C THR A 112 -10.07 11.73 17.46
N THR A 113 -10.69 12.89 17.23
CA THR A 113 -11.73 13.07 16.21
C THR A 113 -11.13 13.30 14.81
N LEU A 114 -11.86 12.96 13.76
CA LEU A 114 -11.54 13.35 12.37
C LEU A 114 -12.12 14.71 11.95
N ALA A 115 -12.74 15.47 12.85
CA ALA A 115 -13.33 16.76 12.51
C ALA A 115 -12.29 17.72 11.86
N TYR A 116 -12.73 18.48 10.85
CA TYR A 116 -11.89 19.31 9.95
C TYR A 116 -10.92 20.29 10.63
N PHE A 117 -11.22 20.70 11.87
CA PHE A 117 -10.42 21.64 12.66
C PHE A 117 -9.33 20.98 13.52
N ASN A 118 -9.32 19.64 13.61
CA ASN A 118 -8.42 18.86 14.45
C ASN A 118 -7.33 18.19 13.59
N PRO A 119 -6.05 18.18 13.98
CA PRO A 119 -5.46 18.77 15.20
C PRO A 119 -5.23 20.28 15.07
N GLY A 120 -4.95 20.93 16.21
CA GLY A 120 -4.57 22.34 16.24
C GLY A 120 -3.16 22.59 16.76
N CYS A 121 -2.43 23.49 16.10
CA CYS A 121 -1.06 23.86 16.45
C CYS A 121 -0.98 25.35 16.70
N GLY A 122 -0.13 25.72 17.66
CA GLY A 122 -0.02 27.08 18.12
C GLY A 122 1.38 27.45 18.55
N SER A 123 1.50 28.08 19.73
CA SER A 123 2.79 28.61 20.20
C SER A 123 3.83 27.51 20.43
N GLY A 124 5.04 27.70 19.89
CA GLY A 124 6.10 26.71 19.96
C GLY A 124 5.76 25.44 19.16
N ASP A 125 6.31 24.32 19.62
CA ASP A 125 6.04 23.00 19.05
C ASP A 125 5.00 22.22 19.86
N GLN A 126 3.98 22.93 20.37
CA GLN A 126 2.83 22.31 21.02
C GLN A 126 1.66 22.13 20.05
N VAL A 127 0.96 21.01 20.24
CA VAL A 127 -0.18 20.57 19.45
C VAL A 127 -1.29 20.16 20.39
N VAL A 128 -2.55 20.40 20.04
CA VAL A 128 -3.70 19.87 20.77
C VAL A 128 -4.54 18.98 19.86
N PHE A 129 -4.87 17.80 20.37
CA PHE A 129 -5.82 16.86 19.79
C PHE A 129 -7.11 16.91 20.59
N ALA A 130 -8.25 16.89 19.91
CA ALA A 130 -9.59 16.83 20.49
C ALA A 130 -10.19 15.43 20.35
N GLN A 131 -11.02 15.03 21.31
CA GLN A 131 -11.78 13.79 21.29
C GLN A 131 -13.15 14.08 21.91
N TYR A 132 -14.22 13.55 21.33
CA TYR A 132 -15.58 13.77 21.82
C TYR A 132 -16.18 12.52 22.46
N ASP A 133 -17.00 12.74 23.49
CA ASP A 133 -17.95 11.73 23.96
C ASP A 133 -19.36 12.30 23.83
N HIS A 134 -20.16 11.66 22.97
CA HIS A 134 -21.57 11.99 22.75
C HIS A 134 -22.51 10.88 23.25
N SER A 135 -21.99 9.84 23.92
CA SER A 135 -22.77 8.66 24.29
C SER A 135 -23.75 8.91 25.45
N MET A 136 -23.40 9.80 26.39
CA MET A 136 -24.24 10.15 27.55
C MET A 136 -24.04 11.59 28.07
N THR A 137 -22.80 12.08 28.06
CA THR A 137 -22.44 13.44 28.51
C THR A 137 -21.69 14.16 27.42
N ARG A 138 -22.19 15.29 26.93
CA ARG A 138 -21.47 16.09 25.93
C ARG A 138 -20.18 16.63 26.52
N SER A 139 -19.06 16.02 26.16
CA SER A 139 -17.75 16.41 26.68
C SER A 139 -16.66 16.37 25.62
N THR A 140 -15.67 17.22 25.82
CA THR A 140 -14.47 17.30 24.97
C THR A 140 -13.25 16.97 25.80
N ARG A 141 -12.46 16.02 25.34
CA ARG A 141 -11.11 15.78 25.88
C ARG A 141 -10.08 16.48 25.00
N PHE A 142 -9.34 17.43 25.59
CA PHE A 142 -8.15 17.99 24.97
C PHE A 142 -6.90 17.27 25.45
N GLN A 143 -6.05 16.91 24.49
CA GLN A 143 -4.76 16.26 24.73
C GLN A 143 -3.66 17.11 24.09
N THR A 144 -2.95 17.87 24.92
CA THR A 144 -1.82 18.69 24.48
C THR A 144 -0.56 17.84 24.41
N VAL A 145 0.12 17.89 23.28
CA VAL A 145 1.29 17.09 22.93
C VAL A 145 2.46 18.02 22.60
N ALA A 146 3.63 17.72 23.13
CA ALA A 146 4.87 18.36 22.71
C ALA A 146 5.41 17.64 21.47
N ALA A 147 5.32 18.26 20.29
CA ALA A 147 5.57 17.64 18.99
C ALA A 147 6.99 17.03 18.90
N ALA A 148 8.00 17.74 19.41
CA ALA A 148 9.38 17.27 19.39
C ALA A 148 9.59 15.92 20.09
N SER A 149 8.83 15.63 21.16
CA SER A 149 8.92 14.38 21.93
C SER A 149 7.76 13.40 21.68
N GLY A 150 6.63 13.88 21.13
CA GLY A 150 5.36 13.15 21.06
C GLY A 150 4.70 12.85 22.40
N LYS A 151 5.20 13.40 23.51
CA LYS A 151 4.61 13.17 24.84
C LYS A 151 3.36 14.02 25.03
N VAL A 152 2.30 13.40 25.57
CA VAL A 152 1.13 14.12 26.08
C VAL A 152 1.56 14.87 27.33
N VAL A 153 1.65 16.19 27.24
CA VAL A 153 2.04 17.06 28.37
C VAL A 153 0.84 17.44 29.25
N ARG A 154 -0.38 17.36 28.69
CA ARG A 154 -1.61 17.61 29.43
C ARG A 154 -2.80 16.92 28.79
N SER A 155 -3.68 16.36 29.62
CA SER A 155 -5.01 15.88 29.20
C SER A 155 -6.09 16.44 30.12
N ARG A 156 -7.19 16.93 29.55
CA ARG A 156 -8.33 17.50 30.30
C ARG A 156 -9.64 17.10 29.63
N VAL A 157 -10.61 16.69 30.43
CA VAL A 157 -12.01 16.52 29.99
C VAL A 157 -12.77 17.77 30.40
N LEU A 158 -13.50 18.34 29.46
CA LEU A 158 -14.22 19.61 29.59
C LEU A 158 -15.68 19.37 29.22
N ALA A 159 -16.58 20.09 29.89
CA ALA A 159 -17.99 20.06 29.52
C ALA A 159 -18.23 20.76 28.17
N GLY A 160 -19.17 20.24 27.40
CA GLY A 160 -19.54 20.76 26.08
C GLY A 160 -18.64 20.27 24.94
N GLU A 161 -19.00 20.67 23.73
CA GLU A 161 -18.28 20.40 22.48
C GLU A 161 -17.45 21.63 22.10
N LEU A 162 -16.17 21.60 22.44
CA LEU A 162 -15.22 22.67 22.11
C LEU A 162 -14.47 22.31 20.82
N THR A 163 -14.42 23.24 19.87
CA THR A 163 -13.84 23.03 18.53
C THR A 163 -12.66 23.96 18.28
N SER A 164 -11.93 23.75 17.18
CA SER A 164 -10.82 24.62 16.73
C SER A 164 -9.79 24.96 17.81
N ALA A 165 -9.46 24.01 18.67
CA ALA A 165 -8.55 24.23 19.79
C ALA A 165 -7.12 24.54 19.31
N VAL A 166 -6.45 25.52 19.92
CA VAL A 166 -5.06 25.92 19.60
C VAL A 166 -4.29 26.20 20.89
N PRO A 167 -3.06 25.68 21.06
CA PRO A 167 -2.24 25.98 22.23
C PRO A 167 -1.69 27.40 22.19
N VAL A 168 -1.78 28.11 23.33
CA VAL A 168 -1.25 29.48 23.52
C VAL A 168 -0.55 29.54 24.88
N GLY A 169 0.78 29.47 24.85
CA GLY A 169 1.62 29.33 26.04
C GLY A 169 1.30 28.02 26.77
N ASP A 170 0.96 28.13 28.04
CA ASP A 170 0.51 27.01 28.87
C ASP A 170 -1.01 26.86 28.89
N THR A 171 -1.75 27.57 28.03
CA THR A 171 -3.23 27.50 27.94
C THR A 171 -3.67 26.95 26.59
N VAL A 172 -4.94 26.57 26.48
CA VAL A 172 -5.56 26.23 25.18
C VAL A 172 -6.69 27.23 24.93
N VAL A 173 -6.74 27.79 23.72
CA VAL A 173 -7.89 28.59 23.27
C VAL A 173 -8.72 27.75 22.33
N ALA A 174 -10.04 27.74 22.49
CA ALA A 174 -10.96 26.96 21.69
C ALA A 174 -12.24 27.76 21.37
N ALA A 175 -12.97 27.30 20.37
CA ALA A 175 -14.29 27.77 20.04
C ALA A 175 -15.34 26.97 20.80
N ASP A 176 -16.32 27.68 21.34
CA ASP A 176 -17.53 27.16 21.95
C ASP A 176 -18.72 27.78 21.22
N GLY A 177 -18.98 27.24 20.02
CA GLY A 177 -19.83 27.88 19.02
C GLY A 177 -19.33 29.28 18.66
N GLY A 178 -20.11 30.31 18.98
CA GLY A 178 -19.72 31.72 18.80
C GLY A 178 -18.82 32.30 19.90
N ARG A 179 -18.53 31.57 20.98
CA ARG A 179 -17.65 32.05 22.06
C ARG A 179 -16.21 31.60 21.84
N LEU A 180 -15.28 32.52 22.04
CA LEU A 180 -13.89 32.19 22.24
C LEU A 180 -13.68 31.91 23.74
N VAL A 181 -13.15 30.74 24.06
CA VAL A 181 -12.86 30.35 25.44
C VAL A 181 -11.39 30.01 25.62
N ARG A 182 -10.85 30.31 26.80
CA ARG A 182 -9.51 29.91 27.24
C ARG A 182 -9.63 28.85 28.33
N VAL A 183 -9.01 27.72 28.09
CA VAL A 183 -8.83 26.64 29.06
C VAL A 183 -7.51 26.86 29.79
N LEU A 184 -7.61 27.13 31.09
CA LEU A 184 -6.47 27.32 31.96
C LEU A 184 -5.78 25.99 32.34
N PRO A 185 -4.55 26.01 32.88
CA PRO A 185 -3.83 24.79 33.26
C PRO A 185 -4.57 23.91 34.29
N ASP A 186 -5.35 24.55 35.16
CA ASP A 186 -6.21 23.92 36.17
C ASP A 186 -7.53 23.36 35.61
N GLY A 187 -7.81 23.55 34.33
CA GLY A 187 -9.03 23.07 33.66
C GLY A 187 -10.21 24.03 33.71
N ARG A 188 -10.10 25.19 34.37
CA ARG A 188 -11.15 26.21 34.31
C ARG A 188 -11.27 26.80 32.91
N VAL A 189 -12.50 26.96 32.44
CA VAL A 189 -12.83 27.56 31.15
C VAL A 189 -13.26 29.01 31.36
N LYS A 190 -12.52 29.96 30.79
CA LYS A 190 -12.84 31.40 30.84
C LYS A 190 -13.32 31.89 29.47
N SER A 191 -14.41 32.65 29.43
CA SER A 191 -14.83 33.32 28.20
C SER A 191 -13.95 34.54 27.93
N GLU A 192 -13.38 34.60 26.72
CA GLU A 192 -12.51 35.69 26.27
C GLU A 192 -13.29 36.71 25.46
N LEU A 193 -14.10 36.22 24.52
CA LEU A 193 -14.85 36.98 23.55
C LEU A 193 -16.11 36.21 23.15
N GLY A 194 -17.20 36.92 22.85
CA GLY A 194 -18.41 36.32 22.27
C GLY A 194 -18.75 37.01 20.96
N LEU A 195 -18.91 36.22 19.91
CA LEU A 195 -19.24 36.64 18.55
C LEU A 195 -20.57 36.02 18.11
N THR A 196 -21.28 36.71 17.23
CA THR A 196 -22.48 36.17 16.58
C THR A 196 -22.08 35.12 15.53
N GLY A 197 -22.85 34.05 15.36
CA GLY A 197 -22.48 32.95 14.46
C GLY A 197 -21.39 32.03 15.03
N THR A 198 -20.69 31.30 14.16
CA THR A 198 -19.78 30.22 14.57
C THR A 198 -18.33 30.61 14.33
N ILE A 199 -17.45 30.39 15.33
CA ILE A 199 -16.00 30.44 15.14
C ILE A 199 -15.57 29.09 14.55
N SER A 200 -15.26 29.06 13.26
CA SER A 200 -14.98 27.83 12.50
C SER A 200 -13.50 27.45 12.45
N ARG A 201 -12.59 28.42 12.61
CA ARG A 201 -11.14 28.17 12.73
C ARG A 201 -10.53 29.19 13.67
N ILE A 202 -9.53 28.73 14.43
CA ILE A 202 -8.64 29.57 15.23
C ILE A 202 -7.22 29.30 14.74
N ARG A 203 -6.43 30.36 14.55
CA ARG A 203 -5.02 30.28 14.15
C ARG A 203 -4.16 31.09 15.12
N PHE A 204 -3.01 30.56 15.47
CA PHE A 204 -2.04 31.27 16.30
C PHE A 204 -1.29 32.28 15.45
N ALA A 205 -1.36 33.56 15.83
CA ALA A 205 -0.78 34.67 15.08
C ALA A 205 0.38 35.36 15.83
N GLY A 206 1.03 34.63 16.74
CA GLY A 206 2.08 35.12 17.64
C GLY A 206 1.61 35.33 19.09
N PRO A 207 2.53 35.56 20.04
CA PRO A 207 2.19 35.83 21.43
C PRO A 207 1.18 36.98 21.52
N GLY A 208 0.09 36.77 22.26
CA GLY A 208 -0.97 37.76 22.44
C GLY A 208 -1.93 37.93 21.24
N ASN A 209 -1.71 37.23 20.13
CA ASN A 209 -2.40 37.47 18.86
C ASN A 209 -3.03 36.19 18.29
N LEU A 210 -4.32 36.26 17.94
CA LEU A 210 -5.05 35.18 17.29
C LEU A 210 -5.73 35.66 16.01
N VAL A 211 -5.92 34.75 15.06
CA VAL A 211 -6.79 34.98 13.90
C VAL A 211 -7.98 34.01 13.98
N LEU A 212 -9.18 34.56 13.87
CA LEU A 212 -10.46 33.84 13.97
C LEU A 212 -11.16 33.89 12.62
N SER A 213 -11.60 32.73 12.13
CA SER A 213 -12.58 32.66 11.03
C SER A 213 -13.97 32.57 11.65
N GLN A 214 -14.77 33.62 11.46
CA GLN A 214 -16.16 33.68 11.92
C GLN A 214 -17.09 33.51 10.74
N THR A 215 -18.03 32.57 10.83
CA THR A 215 -19.03 32.31 9.80
C THR A 215 -20.41 32.74 10.28
N VAL A 216 -21.08 33.57 9.46
CA VAL A 216 -22.45 34.03 9.66
C VAL A 216 -23.18 33.94 8.32
N GLY A 217 -24.22 33.10 8.24
CA GLY A 217 -24.94 32.84 6.99
C GLY A 217 -24.00 32.37 5.87
N GLU A 218 -23.99 33.10 4.75
CA GLU A 218 -23.18 32.81 3.56
C GLU A 218 -21.84 33.56 3.52
N ARG A 219 -21.41 34.18 4.63
CA ARG A 219 -20.14 34.91 4.71
C ARG A 219 -19.23 34.36 5.79
N THR A 220 -17.94 34.40 5.50
CA THR A 220 -16.88 34.20 6.48
C THR A 220 -16.03 35.45 6.58
N THR A 221 -15.83 35.92 7.81
CA THR A 221 -14.99 37.07 8.13
C THR A 221 -13.78 36.58 8.91
N VAL A 222 -12.59 36.91 8.40
CA VAL A 222 -11.31 36.64 9.06
C VAL A 222 -10.96 37.85 9.91
N GLN A 223 -10.73 37.62 11.20
CA GLN A 223 -10.56 38.67 12.20
C GLN A 223 -9.30 38.44 13.01
N HIS A 224 -8.62 39.53 13.38
CA HIS A 224 -7.51 39.53 14.32
C HIS A 224 -8.01 39.86 15.72
N PHE A 225 -7.63 39.04 16.70
CA PHE A 225 -7.92 39.28 18.11
C PHE A 225 -6.62 39.51 18.88
N ASP A 226 -6.46 40.73 19.38
CA ASP A 226 -5.43 41.12 20.34
C ASP A 226 -5.93 40.76 21.74
N THR A 227 -5.39 39.68 22.29
CA THR A 227 -5.81 39.13 23.58
C THR A 227 -5.44 40.05 24.75
N GLY A 228 -4.35 40.83 24.64
CA GLY A 228 -3.90 41.74 25.71
C GLY A 228 -4.79 42.99 25.81
N LYS A 229 -5.21 43.52 24.66
CA LYS A 229 -6.14 44.66 24.59
C LYS A 229 -7.62 44.24 24.59
N ARG A 230 -7.88 42.92 24.51
CA ARG A 230 -9.21 42.33 24.29
C ARG A 230 -9.96 43.00 23.11
N ARG A 231 -9.23 43.30 22.04
CA ARG A 231 -9.76 44.01 20.86
C ARG A 231 -9.80 43.08 19.67
N ILE A 232 -10.95 43.02 18.98
CA ILE A 232 -11.11 42.31 17.73
C ILE A 232 -11.21 43.30 16.56
N THR A 233 -10.51 42.99 15.46
CA THR A 233 -10.50 43.78 14.22
C THR A 233 -10.78 42.87 13.03
N ALA A 234 -11.78 43.20 12.23
CA ALA A 234 -12.03 42.46 10.99
C ALA A 234 -10.97 42.80 9.93
N LEU A 235 -10.33 41.78 9.38
CA LEU A 235 -9.25 41.94 8.39
C LEU A 235 -9.78 41.78 6.97
N ALA A 236 -10.61 40.75 6.77
CA ALA A 236 -11.12 40.39 5.47
C ALA A 236 -12.45 39.67 5.56
N SER A 237 -13.23 39.73 4.48
CA SER A 237 -14.49 38.99 4.36
C SER A 237 -14.66 38.47 2.94
N GLY A 238 -15.22 37.27 2.83
CA GLY A 238 -15.54 36.64 1.56
C GLY A 238 -16.73 35.70 1.67
N PRO A 239 -17.12 35.05 0.56
CA PRO A 239 -18.10 33.98 0.57
C PRO A 239 -17.67 32.87 1.54
N ARG A 240 -18.63 32.25 2.25
CA ARG A 240 -18.38 31.19 3.23
C ARG A 240 -17.51 30.05 2.67
N SER A 241 -17.75 29.66 1.42
CA SER A 241 -17.05 28.56 0.75
C SER A 241 -15.70 28.94 0.13
N GLU A 242 -15.30 30.21 0.23
CA GLU A 242 -14.08 30.72 -0.39
C GLU A 242 -13.07 31.31 0.59
N ALA A 243 -13.53 31.98 1.64
CA ALA A 243 -12.63 32.61 2.61
C ALA A 243 -12.03 31.59 3.59
N LYS A 244 -10.72 31.32 3.47
CA LYS A 244 -9.99 30.37 4.33
C LYS A 244 -8.79 31.03 5.04
N SER A 245 -8.41 30.45 6.18
CA SER A 245 -7.22 30.81 6.94
C SER A 245 -6.29 29.60 7.16
N HIS A 246 -5.01 29.78 6.83
CA HIS A 246 -3.98 28.74 6.83
C HIS A 246 -2.89 29.07 7.84
N GLN A 247 -2.43 28.07 8.59
CA GLN A 247 -1.33 28.24 9.54
C GLN A 247 0.01 28.13 8.81
N GLY A 248 0.84 29.17 8.91
CA GLY A 248 2.25 29.14 8.51
C GLY A 248 3.19 29.11 9.73
N PRO A 249 4.51 28.97 9.48
CA PRO A 249 5.52 29.00 10.52
C PRO A 249 5.65 30.39 11.15
N SER A 250 6.31 30.43 12.31
CA SER A 250 6.55 31.62 13.13
C SER A 250 5.29 32.39 13.49
N GLY A 251 4.16 31.69 13.61
CA GLY A 251 2.85 32.30 13.87
C GLY A 251 2.32 33.12 12.70
N ARG A 252 2.77 32.90 11.47
CA ARG A 252 2.16 33.51 10.29
C ARG A 252 0.80 32.88 10.00
N VAL A 253 -0.14 33.69 9.51
CA VAL A 253 -1.45 33.24 9.06
C VAL A 253 -1.69 33.76 7.65
N PHE A 254 -2.00 32.85 6.74
CA PHE A 254 -2.33 33.19 5.36
C PHE A 254 -3.84 33.20 5.17
N VAL A 255 -4.35 34.18 4.43
CA VAL A 255 -5.77 34.32 4.08
C VAL A 255 -5.92 34.20 2.57
N THR A 256 -6.84 33.35 2.12
CA THR A 256 -7.19 33.17 0.70
C THR A 256 -8.69 33.31 0.48
N GLY A 257 -9.10 33.64 -0.75
CA GLY A 257 -10.51 33.74 -1.16
C GLY A 257 -11.36 34.79 -0.40
N ALA A 258 -10.73 35.80 0.20
CA ALA A 258 -11.40 36.88 0.92
C ALA A 258 -10.87 38.25 0.48
N LYS A 259 -11.73 39.28 0.50
CA LYS A 259 -11.34 40.67 0.23
C LYS A 259 -10.99 41.37 1.53
N THR A 260 -9.92 42.17 1.53
CA THR A 260 -9.54 43.00 2.68
C THR A 260 -10.62 44.04 2.97
N LEU A 261 -10.83 44.35 4.25
CA LEU A 261 -11.83 45.33 4.70
C LEU A 261 -11.24 46.73 4.96
N GLY A 262 -9.96 46.96 4.59
CA GLY A 262 -9.22 48.19 4.89
C GLY A 262 -8.61 48.19 6.30
N GLY A 263 -7.64 49.08 6.55
CA GLY A 263 -6.95 49.20 7.84
C GLY A 263 -5.59 48.48 7.92
N ALA A 264 -4.90 48.64 9.05
CA ALA A 264 -3.59 48.05 9.28
C ALA A 264 -3.69 46.53 9.44
N ILE A 265 -3.04 45.78 8.53
CA ILE A 265 -2.92 44.33 8.60
C ILE A 265 -1.77 43.98 9.57
N PRO A 266 -1.99 43.11 10.57
CA PRO A 266 -0.90 42.68 11.46
C PRO A 266 0.25 42.05 10.66
N PRO A 267 1.53 42.26 11.04
CA PRO A 267 2.68 41.72 10.31
C PRO A 267 2.68 40.18 10.18
N THR A 268 1.98 39.50 11.09
CA THR A 268 1.84 38.04 11.09
C THR A 268 0.74 37.54 10.14
N VAL A 269 -0.08 38.42 9.55
CA VAL A 269 -1.12 38.04 8.59
C VAL A 269 -0.73 38.44 7.17
N ARG A 270 -0.87 37.51 6.23
CA ARG A 270 -0.59 37.71 4.80
C ARG A 270 -1.77 37.25 3.95
N PHE A 271 -1.98 37.92 2.83
CA PHE A 271 -2.98 37.54 1.84
C PHE A 271 -2.27 36.81 0.69
N ALA A 272 -2.60 35.54 0.48
CA ALA A 272 -2.02 34.74 -0.59
C ALA A 272 -2.94 34.73 -1.82
N ARG A 273 -2.35 34.65 -3.02
CA ARG A 273 -3.11 34.53 -4.27
C ARG A 273 -3.66 33.12 -4.45
N GLY A 274 -4.69 33.00 -5.29
CA GLY A 274 -5.36 31.74 -5.58
C GLY A 274 -6.74 31.63 -4.92
N LYS A 275 -7.46 30.56 -5.27
CA LYS A 275 -8.75 30.22 -4.69
C LYS A 275 -8.58 29.75 -3.23
N ALA A 276 -9.69 29.34 -2.64
CA ALA A 276 -9.74 28.71 -1.32
C ALA A 276 -8.97 27.38 -1.28
N GLY A 277 -7.64 27.46 -1.22
CA GLY A 277 -6.75 26.32 -1.31
C GLY A 277 -6.82 25.35 -0.12
N LEU A 278 -6.10 24.24 -0.25
CA LEU A 278 -5.85 23.25 0.79
C LEU A 278 -4.76 23.72 1.75
N GLN A 279 -3.64 24.23 1.21
CA GLN A 279 -2.47 24.71 1.97
C GLN A 279 -1.79 25.87 1.25
N VAL A 280 -0.99 26.64 2.00
CA VAL A 280 -0.16 27.74 1.48
C VAL A 280 1.29 27.49 1.92
N ALA A 281 2.25 27.77 1.04
CA ALA A 281 3.67 27.66 1.35
C ALA A 281 4.09 28.58 2.51
N ASP A 282 5.14 28.20 3.24
CA ASP A 282 5.64 28.88 4.45
C ASP A 282 5.86 30.40 4.30
N SER A 283 6.21 30.86 3.09
CA SER A 283 6.41 32.27 2.78
C SER A 283 5.20 32.94 2.11
N GLY A 284 4.29 32.15 1.53
CA GLY A 284 3.18 32.58 0.70
C GLY A 284 3.42 32.47 -0.82
N GLY A 285 4.56 31.90 -1.24
CA GLY A 285 4.96 31.82 -2.65
C GLY A 285 4.09 30.90 -3.52
N LEU A 286 3.39 29.93 -2.91
CA LEU A 286 2.54 28.98 -3.62
C LEU A 286 1.28 28.64 -2.80
N THR A 287 0.11 28.67 -3.43
CA THR A 287 -1.17 28.22 -2.85
C THR A 287 -1.63 26.95 -3.53
N ILE A 288 -1.81 25.88 -2.78
CA ILE A 288 -2.27 24.58 -3.29
C ILE A 288 -3.79 24.61 -3.39
N GLU A 289 -4.33 24.48 -4.59
CA GLU A 289 -5.78 24.52 -4.80
C GLU A 289 -6.42 23.13 -4.71
N SER A 290 -5.75 22.09 -5.22
CA SER A 290 -6.22 20.70 -5.09
C SER A 290 -5.09 19.68 -5.15
N VAL A 291 -5.30 18.54 -4.50
CA VAL A 291 -4.46 17.33 -4.59
C VAL A 291 -5.39 16.15 -4.86
N GLN A 292 -5.14 15.39 -5.92
CA GLN A 292 -6.04 14.34 -6.40
C GLN A 292 -5.26 13.15 -6.94
N ARG A 293 -5.78 11.94 -6.75
CA ARG A 293 -5.25 10.74 -7.43
C ARG A 293 -5.74 10.69 -8.88
N GLN A 294 -4.91 10.25 -9.80
CA GLN A 294 -5.17 10.14 -11.23
C GLN A 294 -4.68 8.80 -11.79
N GLY A 295 -5.48 8.18 -12.66
CA GLY A 295 -5.06 7.00 -13.43
C GLY A 295 -5.09 5.69 -12.61
N ALA A 296 -4.97 4.55 -13.32
CA ALA A 296 -4.97 3.21 -12.70
C ALA A 296 -3.72 2.97 -11.85
N ASP A 297 -2.67 3.75 -12.12
CA ASP A 297 -1.39 3.72 -11.42
C ASP A 297 -1.39 4.59 -10.16
N ASP A 298 -2.51 5.13 -9.68
CA ASP A 298 -2.56 5.96 -8.45
C ASP A 298 -1.55 7.15 -8.44
N LYS A 299 -1.31 7.80 -9.60
CA LYS A 299 -0.47 9.02 -9.67
C LYS A 299 -1.13 10.18 -8.95
N VAL A 300 -0.37 11.16 -8.47
CA VAL A 300 -0.94 12.33 -7.77
C VAL A 300 -0.81 13.59 -8.60
N ALA A 301 -1.93 14.23 -8.91
CA ALA A 301 -1.96 15.56 -9.50
C ALA A 301 -2.13 16.63 -8.41
N VAL A 302 -1.29 17.66 -8.46
CA VAL A 302 -1.36 18.85 -7.59
C VAL A 302 -1.58 20.07 -8.46
N THR A 303 -2.69 20.78 -8.25
CA THR A 303 -2.96 22.07 -8.89
C THR A 303 -2.73 23.19 -7.88
N ALA A 304 -1.97 24.21 -8.28
CA ALA A 304 -1.57 25.32 -7.43
C ALA A 304 -1.53 26.64 -8.21
N VAL A 305 -1.43 27.75 -7.47
CA VAL A 305 -1.23 29.10 -8.03
C VAL A 305 -0.04 29.74 -7.32
N ALA A 306 0.92 30.22 -8.10
CA ALA A 306 2.07 30.96 -7.58
C ALA A 306 1.64 32.37 -7.12
N ASP A 307 2.43 33.00 -6.26
CA ASP A 307 2.22 34.38 -5.81
C ASP A 307 2.22 35.41 -6.94
N THR A 308 2.87 35.10 -8.07
CA THR A 308 2.78 35.85 -9.34
C THR A 308 1.39 35.80 -9.97
N GLY A 309 0.54 34.87 -9.55
CA GLY A 309 -0.79 34.60 -10.11
C GLY A 309 -0.81 33.56 -11.23
N GLN A 310 0.34 32.99 -11.58
CA GLN A 310 0.43 31.95 -12.61
C GLN A 310 -0.05 30.59 -12.08
N PRO A 311 -0.91 29.87 -12.81
CA PRO A 311 -1.30 28.51 -12.45
C PRO A 311 -0.15 27.53 -12.68
N VAL A 312 0.00 26.57 -11.77
CA VAL A 312 1.03 25.53 -11.82
C VAL A 312 0.40 24.18 -11.56
N ASN A 313 0.73 23.19 -12.39
CA ASN A 313 0.30 21.81 -12.20
C ASN A 313 1.53 20.91 -12.01
N PHE A 314 1.45 20.01 -11.05
CA PHE A 314 2.46 18.99 -10.79
C PHE A 314 1.83 17.61 -10.92
N LEU A 315 2.59 16.67 -11.45
CA LEU A 315 2.23 15.26 -11.47
C LEU A 315 3.34 14.50 -10.76
N LEU A 316 2.99 13.79 -9.69
CA LEU A 316 3.88 12.92 -8.94
C LEU A 316 3.76 11.49 -9.50
N PRO A 317 4.80 10.66 -9.30
CA PRO A 317 4.71 9.22 -9.50
C PRO A 317 3.59 8.57 -8.68
N SER A 318 3.29 7.30 -9.00
CA SER A 318 2.31 6.46 -8.31
C SER A 318 2.46 6.50 -6.78
N LEU A 319 1.35 6.53 -6.04
CA LEU A 319 1.36 6.29 -4.60
C LEU A 319 1.73 4.85 -4.23
N ASN A 320 1.68 3.91 -5.18
CA ASN A 320 2.29 2.59 -5.01
C ASN A 320 3.81 2.71 -4.85
N ASN A 321 4.41 3.84 -5.25
CA ASN A 321 5.82 4.20 -5.05
C ASN A 321 6.05 5.11 -3.81
N ALA A 322 5.04 5.35 -2.97
CA ALA A 322 5.18 6.10 -1.70
C ALA A 322 5.97 5.32 -0.63
N PRO A 323 6.74 5.95 0.28
CA PRO A 323 7.18 5.29 1.51
C PRO A 323 5.97 4.61 2.14
N ALA A 324 6.06 3.38 2.60
CA ALA A 324 4.92 2.74 3.21
C ALA A 324 4.74 3.22 4.66
N PRO A 325 3.67 2.78 5.33
CA PRO A 325 3.30 3.35 6.61
C PRO A 325 4.09 2.77 7.77
N SER A 326 4.31 3.60 8.81
CA SER A 326 4.96 3.16 10.05
C SER A 326 4.42 1.85 10.62
N GLN A 327 5.25 0.79 10.62
CA GLN A 327 4.94 -0.53 11.20
C GLN A 327 4.71 -0.44 12.70
N ARG A 328 5.32 0.54 13.36
CA ARG A 328 5.05 0.80 14.77
C ARG A 328 3.61 1.25 14.87
N SER A 329 2.74 0.40 15.38
CA SER A 329 1.36 0.76 15.61
C SER A 329 1.25 1.93 16.58
N SER A 330 0.16 2.68 16.47
CA SER A 330 -0.09 3.77 17.41
C SER A 330 0.03 3.27 18.87
N PRO A 331 0.57 4.05 19.81
CA PRO A 331 0.47 3.71 21.23
C PRO A 331 -0.95 3.96 21.81
N ALA A 332 -1.83 4.66 21.08
CA ALA A 332 -3.20 4.98 21.51
C ALA A 332 -4.10 3.74 21.49
N LEU A 333 -3.78 2.92 20.52
CA LEU A 333 -3.96 1.51 20.47
C LEU A 333 -3.30 0.93 21.76
N LYS A 334 -4.05 0.89 22.88
CA LYS A 334 -3.64 0.32 24.18
C LYS A 334 -3.69 -1.21 24.17
N ALA A 335 -2.79 -1.88 24.90
CA ALA A 335 -2.89 -3.30 25.16
C ALA A 335 -4.22 -3.63 25.85
N GLY A 336 -5.14 -4.29 25.13
CA GLY A 336 -6.27 -4.95 25.77
C GLY A 336 -5.72 -6.16 26.52
N ARG A 337 -5.99 -6.27 27.82
CA ARG A 337 -5.97 -7.59 28.45
C ARG A 337 -7.12 -8.37 27.83
N VAL A 338 -6.83 -9.42 27.07
CA VAL A 338 -7.87 -10.30 26.52
C VAL A 338 -7.56 -11.75 26.81
N ALA A 339 -8.58 -12.41 27.34
CA ALA A 339 -8.66 -13.83 27.62
C ALA A 339 -9.45 -14.50 26.49
N VAL A 340 -8.80 -14.86 25.38
CA VAL A 340 -9.31 -15.93 24.50
C VAL A 340 -8.14 -16.62 23.82
N ALA A 341 -7.93 -17.90 24.09
CA ALA A 341 -6.98 -18.72 23.34
C ALA A 341 -7.52 -18.91 21.91
N GLY A 342 -6.78 -18.44 20.91
CA GLY A 342 -6.91 -18.98 19.55
C GLY A 342 -6.26 -20.36 19.45
N GLU A 343 -6.23 -20.91 18.25
CA GLU A 343 -5.51 -22.16 17.96
C GLU A 343 -4.37 -21.88 16.97
N ALA A 344 -3.20 -22.47 17.22
CA ALA A 344 -2.00 -22.26 16.42
C ALA A 344 -2.08 -22.86 15.03
N ASP A 345 -2.93 -23.87 14.83
CA ASP A 345 -2.85 -24.76 13.66
C ASP A 345 -4.04 -24.63 12.70
N THR A 346 -4.88 -23.61 12.89
CA THR A 346 -6.04 -23.34 12.03
C THR A 346 -6.06 -21.87 11.60
N PRO A 347 -6.38 -21.57 10.33
CA PRO A 347 -6.53 -20.19 9.87
C PRO A 347 -7.80 -19.54 10.42
N ILE A 348 -8.78 -20.33 10.88
CA ILE A 348 -10.04 -19.83 11.44
C ILE A 348 -9.84 -19.40 12.91
N ASP A 349 -10.50 -18.32 13.32
CA ASP A 349 -10.52 -17.84 14.70
C ASP A 349 -11.78 -18.34 15.44
N PRO A 350 -11.69 -19.42 16.25
CA PRO A 350 -12.87 -19.99 16.92
C PRO A 350 -13.52 -19.00 17.89
N GLY A 351 -12.72 -18.16 18.54
CA GLY A 351 -13.13 -17.10 19.45
C GLY A 351 -13.73 -15.85 18.80
N ALA A 352 -13.77 -15.76 17.46
CA ALA A 352 -14.27 -14.56 16.78
C ALA A 352 -15.74 -14.28 17.08
N THR A 353 -16.11 -13.00 17.21
CA THR A 353 -17.51 -12.61 17.47
C THR A 353 -18.36 -12.53 16.19
N CYS A 354 -17.72 -12.27 15.05
CA CYS A 354 -18.42 -12.19 13.77
C CYS A 354 -18.81 -13.58 13.26
N ALA A 355 -20.00 -13.68 12.63
CA ALA A 355 -20.61 -14.96 12.29
C ALA A 355 -19.90 -15.70 11.15
N VAL A 356 -19.35 -14.97 10.18
CA VAL A 356 -18.67 -15.53 9.02
C VAL A 356 -17.16 -15.40 9.22
N PRO A 357 -16.40 -16.50 9.25
CA PRO A 357 -14.96 -16.43 9.47
C PRO A 357 -14.26 -15.66 8.35
N ARG A 358 -13.14 -15.01 8.69
CA ARG A 358 -12.33 -14.26 7.73
C ARG A 358 -11.48 -15.18 6.86
N ASN A 359 -10.73 -16.09 7.47
CA ASN A 359 -9.76 -16.98 6.81
C ASN A 359 -10.27 -18.43 6.74
N ASP A 360 -11.51 -18.62 6.28
CA ASP A 360 -12.05 -19.96 5.99
C ASP A 360 -11.58 -20.40 4.60
N VAL A 361 -10.77 -21.47 4.54
CA VAL A 361 -10.23 -22.03 3.29
C VAL A 361 -11.31 -22.49 2.33
N ARG A 362 -12.51 -22.83 2.84
CA ARG A 362 -13.64 -23.30 2.02
C ARG A 362 -14.45 -22.14 1.45
N THR A 363 -14.03 -20.90 1.66
CA THR A 363 -14.86 -19.74 1.35
C THR A 363 -13.99 -18.56 0.90
N GLN A 364 -14.04 -18.29 -0.40
CA GLN A 364 -13.52 -17.05 -0.98
C GLN A 364 -14.68 -16.23 -1.57
N VAL A 365 -14.68 -14.94 -1.27
CA VAL A 365 -15.72 -14.00 -1.68
C VAL A 365 -15.36 -13.39 -3.02
N TYR A 366 -16.28 -13.46 -3.97
CA TYR A 366 -16.15 -12.85 -5.29
C TYR A 366 -16.26 -11.33 -5.20
N GLN A 367 -15.28 -10.63 -5.76
CA GLN A 367 -15.32 -9.19 -5.94
C GLN A 367 -16.06 -8.86 -7.25
N PRO A 368 -17.30 -8.35 -7.20
CA PRO A 368 -18.01 -7.94 -8.40
C PRO A 368 -17.31 -6.75 -9.05
N ASN A 369 -17.43 -6.63 -10.37
CA ASN A 369 -17.09 -5.37 -11.04
C ASN A 369 -18.21 -4.33 -10.80
N PRO A 370 -17.95 -3.03 -11.03
CA PRO A 370 -18.95 -2.01 -10.73
C PRO A 370 -20.24 -2.10 -11.55
N ARG A 371 -20.20 -2.68 -12.76
CA ARG A 371 -21.40 -2.89 -13.60
C ARG A 371 -22.33 -3.94 -13.01
N GLN A 372 -21.77 -5.00 -12.43
CA GLN A 372 -22.52 -6.00 -11.69
C GLN A 372 -23.19 -5.39 -10.45
N VAL A 373 -22.48 -4.53 -9.71
CA VAL A 373 -23.05 -3.81 -8.56
C VAL A 373 -24.21 -2.89 -8.98
N GLU A 374 -24.04 -2.10 -10.03
CA GLU A 374 -25.12 -1.25 -10.57
C GLU A 374 -26.32 -2.06 -11.04
N TRP A 375 -26.09 -3.15 -11.77
CA TRP A 375 -27.16 -4.08 -12.16
C TRP A 375 -27.90 -4.61 -10.94
N ALA A 376 -27.17 -5.10 -9.93
CA ALA A 376 -27.78 -5.68 -8.74
C ALA A 376 -28.60 -4.65 -7.97
N VAL A 377 -28.16 -3.39 -7.91
CA VAL A 377 -28.96 -2.30 -7.34
C VAL A 377 -30.22 -2.04 -8.17
N ASP A 378 -30.11 -1.90 -9.49
CA ASP A 378 -31.26 -1.69 -10.39
C ASP A 378 -32.31 -2.80 -10.23
N GLN A 379 -31.87 -4.06 -10.07
CA GLN A 379 -32.76 -5.18 -9.78
C GLN A 379 -33.33 -5.11 -8.36
N ALA A 380 -32.49 -4.86 -7.35
CA ALA A 380 -32.88 -4.89 -5.95
C ALA A 380 -33.98 -3.88 -5.63
N VAL A 381 -33.89 -2.65 -6.13
CA VAL A 381 -34.88 -1.59 -5.87
C VAL A 381 -36.23 -1.85 -6.55
N ASN A 382 -36.27 -2.79 -7.50
CA ASN A 382 -37.48 -3.28 -8.17
C ASN A 382 -37.95 -4.65 -7.64
N ASN A 383 -37.36 -5.15 -6.55
CA ASN A 383 -37.60 -6.49 -6.01
C ASN A 383 -37.42 -7.61 -7.07
N ASN A 384 -36.42 -7.46 -7.94
CA ASN A 384 -36.20 -8.29 -9.13
C ASN A 384 -34.88 -9.06 -9.13
N LEU A 385 -34.19 -9.20 -7.99
CA LEU A 385 -33.05 -10.12 -7.85
C LEU A 385 -33.54 -11.57 -7.79
N LEU A 386 -34.06 -12.04 -8.93
CA LEU A 386 -34.71 -13.34 -9.11
C LEU A 386 -33.78 -14.39 -9.77
N THR A 387 -32.54 -14.01 -10.10
CA THR A 387 -31.54 -14.96 -10.58
C THR A 387 -31.22 -15.97 -9.48
N ALA A 388 -31.61 -17.23 -9.71
CA ALA A 388 -31.35 -18.31 -8.77
C ALA A 388 -29.83 -18.57 -8.66
N ARG A 389 -29.36 -18.68 -7.43
CA ARG A 389 -28.03 -19.20 -7.11
C ARG A 389 -28.14 -20.72 -6.96
N PRO A 390 -27.37 -21.52 -7.72
CA PRO A 390 -27.32 -22.96 -7.51
C PRO A 390 -26.76 -23.28 -6.11
N ALA A 391 -26.98 -24.52 -5.65
CA ALA A 391 -26.33 -24.98 -4.43
C ALA A 391 -24.81 -24.83 -4.56
N ASN A 392 -24.18 -24.37 -3.48
CA ASN A 392 -22.75 -24.09 -3.41
C ASN A 392 -22.25 -23.07 -4.44
N TRP A 393 -23.08 -22.09 -4.84
CA TRP A 393 -22.68 -21.01 -5.75
C TRP A 393 -21.38 -20.35 -5.28
N LYS A 394 -20.35 -20.36 -6.15
CA LYS A 394 -18.98 -19.90 -5.87
C LYS A 394 -18.41 -20.38 -4.53
N GLN A 395 -18.76 -21.60 -4.14
CA GLN A 395 -18.29 -22.24 -2.90
C GLN A 395 -18.72 -21.57 -1.62
N SER A 396 -19.88 -20.94 -1.66
CA SER A 396 -20.50 -20.39 -0.46
C SER A 396 -20.82 -21.44 0.61
N GLY A 397 -20.90 -22.73 0.25
CA GLY A 397 -21.38 -23.81 1.12
C GLY A 397 -22.88 -23.74 1.41
N LEU A 398 -23.61 -22.87 0.70
CA LEU A 398 -25.05 -22.63 0.90
C LEU A 398 -25.91 -23.59 0.06
N PRO A 399 -27.15 -23.91 0.48
CA PRO A 399 -28.13 -24.54 -0.40
C PRO A 399 -28.46 -23.63 -1.59
N SER A 400 -29.24 -24.10 -2.57
CA SER A 400 -29.74 -23.20 -3.61
C SER A 400 -30.67 -22.16 -2.99
N TYR A 401 -30.57 -20.92 -3.46
CA TYR A 401 -31.41 -19.82 -3.01
C TYR A 401 -31.61 -18.80 -4.13
N THR A 402 -32.62 -17.95 -3.98
CA THR A 402 -32.81 -16.79 -4.86
C THR A 402 -32.87 -15.55 -3.97
N PRO A 403 -31.96 -14.57 -4.16
CA PRO A 403 -31.74 -13.49 -3.19
C PRO A 403 -33.02 -12.83 -2.66
N GLN A 404 -33.89 -12.30 -3.52
CA GLN A 404 -35.11 -11.61 -3.10
C GLN A 404 -36.36 -12.51 -2.97
N LEU A 405 -36.21 -13.84 -3.11
CA LEU A 405 -37.25 -14.80 -2.70
C LEU A 405 -37.05 -15.30 -1.26
N MET A 406 -35.86 -15.12 -0.69
CA MET A 406 -35.62 -15.36 0.72
C MET A 406 -36.40 -14.33 1.55
N GLU A 407 -37.21 -14.80 2.50
CA GLU A 407 -38.13 -13.96 3.27
C GLU A 407 -37.44 -12.75 3.93
N LYS A 408 -36.21 -12.95 4.41
CA LYS A 408 -35.44 -11.94 5.13
C LYS A 408 -34.84 -10.86 4.24
N PHE A 409 -34.85 -11.04 2.92
CA PHE A 409 -34.28 -10.12 1.93
C PHE A 409 -35.32 -9.53 0.96
N LYS A 410 -36.61 -9.88 1.13
CA LYS A 410 -37.70 -9.26 0.37
C LYS A 410 -37.71 -7.75 0.61
N LEU A 411 -37.86 -6.98 -0.46
CA LEU A 411 -37.96 -5.53 -0.37
C LEU A 411 -39.34 -5.14 0.20
N PRO A 412 -39.42 -4.45 1.34
CA PRO A 412 -40.69 -3.98 1.86
C PRO A 412 -41.31 -2.92 0.93
N ALA A 413 -42.64 -2.93 0.79
CA ALA A 413 -43.34 -1.87 0.09
C ALA A 413 -43.11 -0.52 0.79
N LEU A 414 -42.79 0.51 0.00
CA LEU A 414 -42.57 1.85 0.53
C LEU A 414 -43.90 2.52 0.90
N ARG A 415 -43.93 3.17 2.05
CA ARG A 415 -44.99 4.12 2.39
C ARG A 415 -44.99 5.26 1.37
N GLY A 416 -46.17 5.61 0.88
CA GLY A 416 -46.34 6.54 -0.26
C GLY A 416 -46.14 5.90 -1.64
N GLY A 417 -45.83 4.60 -1.72
CA GLY A 417 -45.61 3.88 -2.98
C GLY A 417 -44.28 4.23 -3.68
N GLY A 418 -44.06 3.66 -4.86
CA GLY A 418 -42.85 3.86 -5.66
C GLY A 418 -41.67 2.97 -5.25
N PHE A 419 -40.45 3.42 -5.58
CA PHE A 419 -39.21 2.64 -5.42
C PHE A 419 -38.06 3.53 -4.94
N ILE A 420 -36.97 2.90 -4.47
CA ILE A 420 -35.73 3.60 -4.11
C ILE A 420 -35.02 4.04 -5.40
N PRO A 421 -34.70 5.34 -5.61
CA PRO A 421 -33.85 5.73 -6.72
C PRO A 421 -32.52 4.98 -6.65
N PRO A 422 -32.11 4.21 -7.70
CA PRO A 422 -30.91 3.37 -7.67
C PRO A 422 -29.67 4.11 -7.15
N GLN A 423 -29.52 5.38 -7.53
CA GLN A 423 -28.40 6.24 -7.19
C GLN A 423 -28.29 6.57 -5.70
N VAL A 424 -29.39 6.53 -4.93
CA VAL A 424 -29.33 6.66 -3.46
C VAL A 424 -28.63 5.44 -2.88
N LEU A 425 -29.03 4.23 -3.31
CA LEU A 425 -28.41 3.00 -2.84
C LEU A 425 -26.97 2.88 -3.34
N LEU A 426 -26.69 3.16 -4.62
CA LEU A 426 -25.32 3.20 -5.15
C LEU A 426 -24.45 4.21 -4.41
N GLY A 427 -25.00 5.36 -4.03
CA GLY A 427 -24.30 6.35 -3.22
C GLY A 427 -23.91 5.81 -1.84
N ILE A 428 -24.80 5.04 -1.20
CA ILE A 428 -24.49 4.31 0.04
C ILE A 428 -23.37 3.31 -0.21
N LEU A 429 -23.48 2.44 -1.20
CA LEU A 429 -22.46 1.41 -1.49
C LEU A 429 -21.08 2.03 -1.83
N ALA A 430 -21.08 3.16 -2.56
CA ALA A 430 -19.87 3.93 -2.84
C ALA A 430 -19.23 4.47 -1.56
N GLN A 431 -20.06 5.02 -0.65
CA GLN A 431 -19.60 5.55 0.62
C GLN A 431 -19.24 4.47 1.65
N GLU A 432 -19.86 3.30 1.63
CA GLU A 432 -19.58 2.25 2.61
C GLU A 432 -18.30 1.51 2.27
N SER A 433 -18.19 0.98 1.05
CA SER A 433 -17.10 0.04 0.72
C SER A 433 -16.37 0.31 -0.59
N ASN A 434 -16.64 1.44 -1.27
CA ASN A 434 -16.13 1.68 -2.62
C ASN A 434 -16.58 0.60 -3.63
N LEU A 435 -17.81 0.07 -3.44
CA LEU A 435 -18.39 -1.02 -4.22
C LEU A 435 -17.70 -2.40 -4.01
N TRP A 436 -16.88 -2.55 -2.96
CA TRP A 436 -16.19 -3.80 -2.66
C TRP A 436 -17.03 -4.77 -1.83
N GLN A 437 -17.03 -6.04 -2.23
CA GLN A 437 -17.62 -7.17 -1.51
C GLN A 437 -16.55 -8.05 -0.85
N ALA A 438 -15.42 -8.26 -1.54
CA ALA A 438 -14.25 -8.94 -1.01
C ALA A 438 -13.27 -7.93 -0.42
N SER A 439 -12.31 -8.41 0.39
CA SER A 439 -11.25 -7.57 0.94
C SER A 439 -10.46 -6.86 -0.17
N GLY A 440 -9.92 -5.67 0.10
CA GLY A 440 -9.10 -4.91 -0.85
C GLY A 440 -7.76 -5.56 -1.24
N ARG A 441 -7.51 -6.81 -0.85
CA ARG A 441 -6.35 -7.61 -1.28
C ARG A 441 -6.54 -8.27 -2.64
N VAL A 442 -7.75 -8.22 -3.19
CA VAL A 442 -8.07 -8.78 -4.51
C VAL A 442 -8.74 -7.71 -5.37
N ILE A 443 -8.56 -7.82 -6.68
CA ILE A 443 -9.16 -6.91 -7.65
C ILE A 443 -10.52 -7.42 -8.15
N GLU A 444 -11.22 -6.60 -8.93
CA GLU A 444 -12.47 -6.96 -9.60
C GLU A 444 -12.34 -8.30 -10.33
N THR A 445 -13.39 -9.13 -10.25
CA THR A 445 -13.51 -10.50 -10.78
C THR A 445 -12.74 -11.60 -10.04
N TRP A 446 -11.88 -11.27 -9.09
CA TRP A 446 -11.16 -12.25 -8.27
C TRP A 446 -11.95 -12.64 -7.03
N THR A 447 -11.46 -13.67 -6.34
CA THR A 447 -12.01 -14.15 -5.06
C THR A 447 -10.97 -13.99 -3.96
N GLY A 448 -11.39 -13.67 -2.73
CA GLY A 448 -10.47 -13.53 -1.59
C GLY A 448 -11.20 -13.57 -0.25
N ASN A 449 -10.62 -12.99 0.80
CA ASN A 449 -11.33 -12.86 2.08
C ASN A 449 -12.63 -12.03 1.93
N PRO A 450 -13.67 -12.27 2.76
CA PRO A 450 -14.78 -11.34 2.91
C PRO A 450 -14.29 -9.95 3.32
N LEU A 451 -14.94 -8.90 2.82
CA LEU A 451 -14.75 -7.55 3.36
C LEU A 451 -15.46 -7.45 4.71
N ILE A 452 -14.71 -7.14 5.78
CA ILE A 452 -15.23 -7.03 7.15
C ILE A 452 -14.72 -5.75 7.80
N GLY A 453 -15.58 -4.99 8.49
CA GLY A 453 -15.24 -3.72 9.14
C GLY A 453 -14.05 -3.80 10.13
N ASN A 454 -14.19 -4.52 11.26
CA ASN A 454 -13.12 -4.73 12.24
C ASN A 454 -13.23 -6.11 12.88
N TYR A 455 -12.86 -7.16 12.14
CA TYR A 455 -13.04 -8.56 12.56
C TYR A 455 -12.39 -8.90 13.92
N TYR A 456 -11.20 -8.37 14.18
CA TYR A 456 -10.40 -8.66 15.38
C TYR A 456 -10.70 -7.74 16.56
N GLY A 457 -11.63 -6.78 16.40
CA GLY A 457 -12.03 -5.82 17.43
C GLY A 457 -10.87 -5.02 18.01
N ARG A 458 -9.95 -4.61 17.14
CA ARG A 458 -8.76 -3.86 17.55
C ARG A 458 -9.14 -2.48 18.06
N ILE A 459 -8.80 -2.22 19.32
CA ILE A 459 -8.81 -0.90 19.96
C ILE A 459 -7.48 -0.74 20.71
N GLY A 460 -6.38 -0.97 20.01
CA GLY A 460 -5.19 -1.48 20.67
C GLY A 460 -4.02 -1.64 19.72
N ASP A 461 -2.79 -1.69 20.26
CA ASP A 461 -1.40 -1.72 19.71
C ASP A 461 -1.13 -2.25 18.26
N GLY A 462 -2.07 -2.08 17.34
CA GLY A 462 -2.20 -2.64 15.99
C GLY A 462 -2.50 -4.14 15.93
N TRP A 463 -2.15 -4.91 16.96
CA TRP A 463 -1.99 -6.37 16.84
C TRP A 463 -2.73 -7.17 17.90
N SER A 464 -3.04 -6.61 19.07
CA SER A 464 -3.83 -7.23 20.12
C SER A 464 -5.26 -7.47 19.65
N ILE A 465 -5.77 -8.68 19.91
CA ILE A 465 -7.10 -9.10 19.49
C ILE A 465 -8.09 -8.94 20.66
N ASP A 466 -9.21 -8.23 20.45
CA ASP A 466 -10.36 -8.18 21.36
C ASP A 466 -11.66 -8.39 20.57
N PHE A 467 -12.04 -9.64 20.37
CA PHE A 467 -13.23 -9.96 19.58
C PHE A 467 -14.53 -9.34 20.11
N SER A 468 -14.63 -8.98 21.40
CA SER A 468 -15.84 -8.35 21.95
C SER A 468 -16.11 -6.98 21.31
N LYS A 469 -15.04 -6.33 20.83
CA LYS A 469 -15.03 -5.02 20.18
C LYS A 469 -15.09 -5.12 18.65
N ALA A 470 -15.27 -6.32 18.10
CA ALA A 470 -15.31 -6.51 16.67
C ALA A 470 -16.47 -5.72 16.04
N ASP A 471 -16.21 -5.10 14.89
CA ASP A 471 -17.23 -4.61 13.99
C ASP A 471 -17.44 -5.65 12.89
N CYS A 472 -18.66 -6.19 12.85
CA CYS A 472 -19.04 -7.29 11.98
C CYS A 472 -19.83 -6.81 10.76
N GLY A 473 -19.55 -5.59 10.27
CA GLY A 473 -20.03 -5.11 8.97
C GLY A 473 -19.46 -5.91 7.81
N TYR A 474 -20.30 -6.53 6.98
CA TYR A 474 -19.86 -7.34 5.84
C TYR A 474 -20.22 -6.74 4.48
N GLY A 475 -19.30 -6.88 3.52
CA GLY A 475 -19.57 -6.73 2.09
C GLY A 475 -19.91 -5.31 1.62
N VAL A 476 -20.55 -5.21 0.46
CA VAL A 476 -20.69 -3.96 -0.29
C VAL A 476 -21.55 -2.88 0.38
N GLY A 477 -22.52 -3.28 1.18
CA GLY A 477 -23.34 -2.39 2.01
C GLY A 477 -22.87 -2.29 3.46
N GLN A 478 -21.75 -2.91 3.83
CA GLN A 478 -21.25 -2.97 5.21
C GLN A 478 -22.36 -3.34 6.23
N ILE A 479 -23.12 -4.41 5.91
CA ILE A 479 -24.26 -4.85 6.74
C ILE A 479 -23.73 -5.33 8.09
N THR A 480 -24.06 -4.60 9.16
CA THR A 480 -23.48 -4.80 10.49
C THR A 480 -24.48 -5.40 11.48
N ASP A 481 -25.69 -4.84 11.54
CA ASP A 481 -26.74 -5.30 12.44
C ASP A 481 -27.06 -6.76 12.17
N GLY A 482 -27.00 -7.56 13.23
CA GLY A 482 -27.35 -8.97 13.17
C GLY A 482 -26.30 -9.90 12.58
N MET A 483 -25.07 -9.43 12.33
CA MET A 483 -23.96 -10.23 11.77
C MET A 483 -22.99 -10.83 12.80
N ARG A 484 -23.30 -10.67 14.09
CA ARG A 484 -22.60 -11.35 15.20
C ARG A 484 -23.12 -12.79 15.36
N LYS A 485 -22.27 -13.70 15.85
CA LYS A 485 -22.64 -15.09 16.16
C LYS A 485 -23.88 -15.13 17.08
N GLY A 486 -24.80 -16.04 16.80
CA GLY A 486 -26.03 -16.24 17.59
C GLY A 486 -27.17 -15.24 17.32
N SER A 487 -26.95 -14.20 16.51
CA SER A 487 -28.03 -13.29 16.11
C SER A 487 -29.06 -13.98 15.22
N THR A 488 -30.34 -13.67 15.45
CA THR A 488 -31.49 -14.17 14.67
C THR A 488 -32.15 -13.08 13.82
N ILE A 489 -31.62 -11.85 13.80
CA ILE A 489 -32.19 -10.72 13.04
C ILE A 489 -32.41 -11.11 11.57
N TRP A 490 -31.41 -11.76 10.97
CA TRP A 490 -31.46 -12.24 9.58
C TRP A 490 -31.97 -13.66 9.41
N GLY A 491 -32.42 -14.36 10.45
CA GLY A 491 -32.89 -15.75 10.37
C GLY A 491 -31.86 -16.81 10.80
N GLY A 492 -30.57 -16.48 10.79
CA GLY A 492 -29.50 -17.33 11.34
C GLY A 492 -28.24 -17.31 10.47
N LEU A 493 -27.41 -18.34 10.62
CA LEU A 493 -26.10 -18.41 9.98
C LEU A 493 -26.17 -18.51 8.45
N THR A 494 -27.19 -19.16 7.90
CA THR A 494 -27.38 -19.30 6.44
C THR A 494 -27.51 -17.93 5.78
N GLU A 495 -28.38 -17.07 6.30
CA GLU A 495 -28.57 -15.71 5.80
C GLU A 495 -27.37 -14.81 6.09
N GLN A 496 -26.72 -14.94 7.24
CA GLN A 496 -25.47 -14.24 7.53
C GLN A 496 -24.38 -14.60 6.50
N ARG A 497 -24.21 -15.89 6.21
CA ARG A 497 -23.27 -16.32 5.15
C ARG A 497 -23.70 -15.79 3.78
N ALA A 498 -24.98 -15.81 3.43
CA ALA A 498 -25.44 -15.26 2.16
C ALA A 498 -25.10 -13.75 2.02
N ILE A 499 -25.30 -12.95 3.08
CA ILE A 499 -24.92 -11.53 3.12
C ILE A 499 -23.41 -11.33 2.92
N ALA A 500 -22.57 -12.16 3.55
CA ALA A 500 -21.12 -12.00 3.48
C ALA A 500 -20.53 -12.48 2.15
N LEU A 501 -21.13 -13.47 1.49
CA LEU A 501 -20.52 -14.20 0.37
C LEU A 501 -21.12 -13.83 -1.00
N ASP A 502 -22.36 -13.31 -1.04
CA ASP A 502 -23.04 -12.92 -2.26
C ASP A 502 -23.38 -11.42 -2.25
N TYR A 503 -22.72 -10.68 -3.15
CA TYR A 503 -22.93 -9.24 -3.29
C TYR A 503 -24.39 -8.87 -3.59
N THR A 504 -25.15 -9.72 -4.28
CA THR A 504 -26.58 -9.45 -4.58
C THR A 504 -27.46 -9.56 -3.33
N VAL A 505 -27.17 -10.52 -2.46
CA VAL A 505 -27.86 -10.67 -1.16
C VAL A 505 -27.50 -9.50 -0.25
N ASN A 506 -26.23 -9.10 -0.23
CA ASN A 506 -25.78 -7.95 0.54
C ASN A 506 -26.50 -6.65 0.10
N ILE A 507 -26.61 -6.42 -1.21
CA ILE A 507 -27.34 -5.28 -1.77
C ILE A 507 -28.84 -5.35 -1.45
N ALA A 508 -29.45 -6.54 -1.51
CA ALA A 508 -30.85 -6.73 -1.12
C ALA A 508 -31.08 -6.38 0.37
N ALA A 509 -30.15 -6.80 1.25
CA ALA A 509 -30.18 -6.43 2.66
C ALA A 509 -30.05 -4.91 2.86
N ALA A 510 -29.12 -4.25 2.14
CA ALA A 510 -28.96 -2.80 2.19
C ALA A 510 -30.23 -2.06 1.73
N ALA A 511 -30.83 -2.49 0.61
CA ALA A 511 -32.07 -1.95 0.08
C ALA A 511 -33.23 -2.10 1.08
N LYS A 512 -33.34 -3.28 1.71
CA LYS A 512 -34.34 -3.55 2.75
C LYS A 512 -34.19 -2.60 3.94
N ILE A 513 -32.98 -2.47 4.50
CA ILE A 513 -32.72 -1.57 5.64
C ILE A 513 -33.12 -0.14 5.27
N LEU A 514 -32.73 0.34 4.09
CA LEU A 514 -33.06 1.68 3.63
C LEU A 514 -34.58 1.88 3.47
N SER A 515 -35.30 0.90 2.91
CA SER A 515 -36.78 0.91 2.85
C SER A 515 -37.42 0.94 4.24
N GLU A 516 -36.88 0.20 5.20
CA GLU A 516 -37.38 0.20 6.57
C GLU A 516 -37.16 1.56 7.24
N LYS A 517 -36.01 2.21 7.03
CA LYS A 517 -35.77 3.58 7.53
C LYS A 517 -36.71 4.58 6.88
N TRP A 518 -36.94 4.49 5.56
CA TRP A 518 -37.94 5.31 4.88
C TRP A 518 -39.32 5.15 5.51
N ASN A 519 -39.78 3.91 5.69
CA ASN A 519 -41.08 3.61 6.28
C ASN A 519 -41.19 4.11 7.73
N GLN A 520 -40.14 3.94 8.55
CA GLN A 520 -40.09 4.45 9.92
C GLN A 520 -40.25 5.98 9.97
N LEU A 521 -39.55 6.71 9.10
CA LEU A 521 -39.65 8.16 9.02
C LEU A 521 -41.02 8.61 8.51
N TYR A 522 -41.55 7.94 7.49
CA TYR A 522 -42.85 8.23 6.91
C TYR A 522 -43.97 8.03 7.94
N ASP A 523 -43.98 6.90 8.65
CA ASP A 523 -44.96 6.59 9.70
C ASP A 523 -44.85 7.57 10.89
N ALA A 524 -43.65 8.12 11.14
CA ALA A 524 -43.43 9.17 12.13
C ALA A 524 -43.81 10.59 11.65
N GLY A 525 -44.21 10.75 10.38
CA GLY A 525 -44.52 12.04 9.76
C GLY A 525 -43.31 12.90 9.43
N LEU A 526 -42.08 12.37 9.48
CA LEU A 526 -40.86 13.09 9.09
C LEU A 526 -40.67 13.00 7.58
N LEU A 527 -41.37 13.86 6.84
CA LEU A 527 -41.30 13.91 5.38
C LEU A 527 -40.32 14.98 4.91
N VAL A 528 -39.24 14.55 4.24
CA VAL A 528 -38.29 15.46 3.59
C VAL A 528 -38.75 15.77 2.17
N ASN A 529 -38.78 17.07 1.84
CA ASN A 529 -39.21 17.61 0.54
C ASN A 529 -40.56 17.05 0.04
N GLY A 530 -41.47 16.74 0.97
CA GLY A 530 -42.79 16.22 0.65
C GLY A 530 -42.87 14.70 0.44
N GLY A 531 -41.81 13.94 0.72
CA GLY A 531 -41.90 12.50 0.95
C GLY A 531 -42.19 11.65 -0.28
N LYS A 532 -41.79 12.09 -1.48
CA LYS A 532 -41.98 11.33 -2.73
C LYS A 532 -40.76 10.46 -3.01
N SER A 533 -40.94 9.13 -2.96
CA SER A 533 -39.87 8.13 -3.11
C SER A 533 -39.14 8.22 -4.45
N SER A 534 -39.81 8.63 -5.54
CA SER A 534 -39.19 8.78 -6.86
C SER A 534 -38.29 10.02 -7.02
N ARG A 535 -37.96 10.70 -5.92
CA ARG A 535 -37.17 11.95 -5.89
C ARG A 535 -35.98 11.79 -4.96
N LEU A 536 -34.79 12.07 -5.48
CA LEU A 536 -33.51 11.80 -4.82
C LEU A 536 -33.41 12.44 -3.43
N GLU A 537 -33.66 13.75 -3.32
CA GLU A 537 -33.48 14.53 -2.10
C GLU A 537 -34.52 14.21 -1.02
N SER A 538 -35.65 13.57 -1.36
CA SER A 538 -36.61 13.07 -0.36
C SER A 538 -35.99 12.00 0.55
N TRP A 539 -34.95 11.30 0.08
CA TRP A 539 -34.29 10.24 0.84
C TRP A 539 -33.28 10.74 1.87
N PHE A 540 -33.00 12.05 1.93
CA PHE A 540 -31.99 12.62 2.83
C PHE A 540 -32.19 12.18 4.30
N GLY A 541 -33.43 12.16 4.79
CA GLY A 541 -33.75 11.69 6.14
C GLY A 541 -33.58 10.18 6.31
N ALA A 542 -33.97 9.37 5.32
CA ALA A 542 -33.83 7.92 5.39
C ALA A 542 -32.36 7.50 5.37
N VAL A 543 -31.53 8.18 4.58
CA VAL A 543 -30.06 8.00 4.54
C VAL A 543 -29.42 8.41 5.88
N TRP A 544 -29.88 9.48 6.51
CA TRP A 544 -29.46 9.86 7.86
C TRP A 544 -29.76 8.76 8.89
N ALA A 545 -30.97 8.21 8.83
CA ALA A 545 -31.41 7.13 9.70
C ALA A 545 -30.78 5.76 9.37
N TYR A 546 -30.35 5.55 8.12
CA TYR A 546 -29.57 4.38 7.72
C TYR A 546 -28.24 4.35 8.47
N ASN A 547 -27.57 5.52 8.54
CA ASN A 547 -26.26 5.66 9.17
C ASN A 547 -26.30 5.69 10.71
N SER A 548 -27.20 6.48 11.28
CA SER A 548 -27.19 6.79 12.73
C SER A 548 -28.46 6.34 13.47
N GLY A 549 -29.40 5.73 12.76
CA GLY A 549 -30.69 5.33 13.31
C GLY A 549 -31.73 6.45 13.37
N PHE A 550 -32.96 6.05 13.67
CA PHE A 550 -34.07 6.94 14.00
C PHE A 550 -34.45 6.68 15.46
N HIS A 551 -34.54 7.73 16.27
CA HIS A 551 -34.83 7.61 17.70
C HIS A 551 -36.32 7.86 17.97
N PRO A 552 -37.12 6.81 18.27
CA PRO A 552 -38.52 6.98 18.65
C PRO A 552 -38.64 7.70 20.00
N LYS A 553 -39.81 8.27 20.26
CA LYS A 553 -40.10 8.99 21.50
C LYS A 553 -40.17 8.01 22.68
N ALA A 554 -39.27 8.12 23.66
CA ALA A 554 -39.21 7.24 24.84
C ALA A 554 -40.11 7.70 26.01
N GLY A 555 -40.52 8.97 26.03
CA GLY A 555 -41.35 9.61 27.06
C GLY A 555 -41.89 10.96 26.58
N THR A 556 -42.80 11.61 27.33
CA THR A 556 -43.51 12.83 26.89
C THR A 556 -42.60 14.04 26.59
N SER A 557 -41.48 14.16 27.29
CA SER A 557 -40.48 15.23 27.17
C SER A 557 -39.19 14.82 26.45
N ASP A 558 -39.06 13.58 26.00
CA ASP A 558 -37.82 13.10 25.42
C ASP A 558 -37.62 13.58 23.97
N PRO A 559 -36.39 14.00 23.60
CA PRO A 559 -36.02 14.25 22.22
C PRO A 559 -36.30 13.03 21.35
N ARG A 560 -36.70 13.28 20.10
CA ARG A 560 -37.01 12.22 19.11
C ARG A 560 -36.52 12.62 17.72
N GLY A 561 -36.36 11.64 16.85
CA GLY A 561 -36.07 11.85 15.44
C GLY A 561 -34.63 11.54 15.04
N LEU A 562 -34.09 12.33 14.13
CA LEU A 562 -32.76 12.19 13.54
C LEU A 562 -31.69 12.81 14.45
N GLY A 563 -30.65 12.04 14.77
CA GLY A 563 -29.59 12.39 15.73
C GLY A 563 -28.70 13.56 15.30
N TRP A 564 -28.12 14.30 16.26
CA TRP A 564 -27.41 15.58 16.00
C TRP A 564 -26.15 15.46 15.13
N THR A 565 -25.39 14.37 15.20
CA THR A 565 -24.10 14.23 14.51
C THR A 565 -24.19 14.53 13.01
N ASN A 566 -25.20 13.97 12.33
CA ASN A 566 -25.39 14.18 10.89
C ASN A 566 -26.10 15.51 10.53
N ASN A 567 -26.37 16.37 11.51
CA ASN A 567 -26.97 17.68 11.25
C ASN A 567 -26.00 18.58 10.48
N PRO A 568 -26.41 19.19 9.35
CA PRO A 568 -25.54 20.09 8.58
C PRO A 568 -24.95 21.26 9.37
N LEU A 569 -25.60 21.70 10.46
CA LEU A 569 -25.13 22.76 11.37
C LEU A 569 -24.27 22.27 12.55
N SER A 570 -24.00 20.97 12.67
CA SER A 570 -23.07 20.45 13.66
C SER A 570 -21.69 21.11 13.52
N GLY A 571 -21.03 21.38 14.66
CA GLY A 571 -19.71 22.00 14.70
C GLY A 571 -18.59 21.12 14.14
N LEU A 572 -18.87 19.83 13.96
CA LEU A 572 -17.94 18.81 13.45
C LEU A 572 -17.64 18.94 11.94
N TRP A 573 -18.57 19.52 11.17
CA TRP A 573 -18.47 19.62 9.71
C TRP A 573 -17.94 20.98 9.29
N ASP A 574 -17.15 21.05 8.22
CA ASP A 574 -16.64 22.33 7.74
C ASP A 574 -17.83 23.19 7.25
N PRO A 575 -18.12 24.36 7.84
CA PRO A 575 -19.20 25.22 7.36
C PRO A 575 -18.92 25.77 5.95
N ALA A 576 -17.65 25.82 5.52
CA ALA A 576 -17.25 26.25 4.17
C ALA A 576 -17.46 25.17 3.10
N ARG A 577 -17.82 23.93 3.49
CA ARG A 577 -17.96 22.82 2.55
C ARG A 577 -18.99 23.14 1.45
N LYS A 578 -18.62 22.84 0.21
CA LYS A 578 -19.51 22.93 -0.95
C LYS A 578 -20.41 21.68 -1.00
N PRO A 579 -21.41 21.58 -1.89
CA PRO A 579 -22.03 20.29 -2.23
C PRO A 579 -20.94 19.29 -2.62
N PHE A 580 -20.94 18.12 -1.98
CA PHE A 580 -19.90 17.10 -2.13
C PHE A 580 -19.74 16.68 -3.60
N LEU A 581 -18.51 16.71 -4.13
CA LEU A 581 -18.12 16.35 -5.49
C LEU A 581 -18.59 17.27 -6.63
N GLU A 582 -19.50 18.21 -6.36
CA GLU A 582 -20.08 19.08 -7.40
C GLU A 582 -19.04 19.97 -8.09
N PHE A 583 -18.07 20.45 -7.32
CA PHE A 583 -17.06 21.39 -7.81
C PHE A 583 -15.71 20.73 -8.04
N THR A 584 -15.42 19.62 -7.36
CA THR A 584 -14.15 18.91 -7.47
C THR A 584 -14.25 17.48 -6.95
N ARG A 585 -13.58 16.55 -7.62
CA ARG A 585 -13.43 15.16 -7.15
C ARG A 585 -12.51 15.04 -5.93
N ALA A 586 -11.69 16.07 -5.66
CA ALA A 586 -10.81 16.13 -4.50
C ALA A 586 -11.56 16.02 -3.16
N ASP A 587 -12.86 16.33 -3.12
CA ASP A 587 -13.67 16.20 -1.92
C ASP A 587 -13.64 14.75 -1.37
N ALA A 588 -13.51 13.73 -2.25
CA ALA A 588 -13.39 12.33 -1.84
C ALA A 588 -12.11 11.99 -1.07
N ALA A 589 -11.10 12.86 -1.08
CA ALA A 589 -9.91 12.75 -0.23
C ALA A 589 -10.15 13.28 1.19
N HIS A 590 -11.21 14.09 1.38
CA HIS A 590 -11.61 14.69 2.65
C HIS A 590 -13.08 14.44 3.02
N PRO A 591 -13.59 13.18 2.96
CA PRO A 591 -14.99 12.90 3.24
C PRO A 591 -15.38 13.25 4.68
N GLN A 592 -14.43 13.38 5.61
CA GLN A 592 -14.66 13.81 6.99
C GLN A 592 -15.23 15.23 7.12
N ASP A 593 -15.18 16.04 6.06
CA ASP A 593 -15.69 17.42 6.10
C ASP A 593 -17.23 17.48 5.93
N TRP A 594 -17.87 16.39 5.48
CA TRP A 594 -19.31 16.31 5.20
C TRP A 594 -20.04 15.31 6.10
N PRO A 595 -21.28 15.64 6.54
CA PRO A 595 -22.15 14.66 7.17
C PRO A 595 -22.55 13.56 6.18
N TYR A 596 -22.87 12.38 6.70
CA TYR A 596 -23.14 11.19 5.90
C TYR A 596 -24.18 11.40 4.78
N PRO A 597 -25.35 12.03 5.02
CA PRO A 597 -26.35 12.23 3.96
C PRO A 597 -25.88 13.14 2.82
N GLU A 598 -25.06 14.16 3.11
CA GLU A 598 -24.50 15.02 2.05
C GLU A 598 -23.52 14.25 1.16
N LYS A 599 -22.74 13.31 1.73
CA LYS A 599 -21.85 12.42 0.96
C LYS A 599 -22.64 11.54 0.00
N ILE A 600 -23.72 10.92 0.48
CA ILE A 600 -24.55 10.03 -0.34
C ILE A 600 -25.22 10.80 -1.50
N MET A 601 -25.74 12.00 -1.22
CA MET A 601 -26.29 12.85 -2.27
C MET A 601 -25.25 13.25 -3.32
N GLY A 602 -24.02 13.52 -2.90
CA GLY A 602 -22.90 13.78 -3.81
C GLY A 602 -22.55 12.56 -4.66
N TRP A 603 -22.41 11.37 -4.05
CA TRP A 603 -22.13 10.13 -4.80
C TRP A 603 -23.27 9.75 -5.76
N ALA A 604 -24.53 10.02 -5.40
CA ALA A 604 -25.67 9.83 -6.29
C ALA A 604 -25.59 10.74 -7.53
N ALA A 605 -25.10 11.97 -7.36
CA ALA A 605 -24.92 12.95 -8.43
C ALA A 605 -23.61 12.73 -9.22
N TYR A 606 -22.57 12.20 -8.58
CA TYR A 606 -21.21 12.07 -9.10
C TYR A 606 -20.65 10.68 -8.78
N PRO A 607 -20.83 9.69 -9.67
CA PRO A 607 -20.38 8.32 -9.47
C PRO A 607 -18.88 8.22 -9.25
N LEU A 608 -18.43 7.20 -8.51
CA LEU A 608 -17.01 6.86 -8.41
C LEU A 608 -16.36 6.80 -9.80
N GLU A 609 -15.12 7.26 -9.90
CA GLU A 609 -14.33 7.15 -11.11
C GLU A 609 -13.34 6.00 -10.96
N ASN A 610 -13.47 5.02 -11.84
CA ASN A 610 -12.45 4.01 -12.04
C ASN A 610 -11.61 4.48 -13.25
N PRO A 611 -10.28 4.58 -13.11
CA PRO A 611 -9.41 5.03 -14.19
C PRO A 611 -9.54 4.27 -15.51
N ARG A 612 -10.02 3.02 -15.46
CA ARG A 612 -10.26 2.15 -16.63
C ARG A 612 -11.66 2.34 -17.20
N LEU A 613 -12.66 2.56 -16.33
CA LEU A 613 -14.09 2.52 -16.69
C LEU A 613 -14.73 3.90 -16.81
N GLY A 614 -14.02 4.95 -16.40
CA GLY A 614 -14.62 6.24 -16.09
C GLY A 614 -15.63 6.09 -14.95
N ALA A 615 -16.84 6.61 -15.12
CA ALA A 615 -17.91 6.50 -14.13
C ALA A 615 -18.36 5.04 -13.92
N THR A 616 -18.22 4.57 -12.68
CA THR A 616 -18.54 3.19 -12.26
C THR A 616 -20.03 2.86 -12.41
N TYR A 617 -20.92 3.84 -12.17
CA TYR A 617 -22.36 3.73 -12.38
C TYR A 617 -22.96 5.00 -13.02
N ARG A 618 -24.23 4.97 -13.42
CA ARG A 618 -24.94 6.16 -13.95
C ARG A 618 -25.32 7.13 -12.84
N ALA A 619 -24.97 8.40 -13.05
CA ALA A 619 -25.38 9.50 -12.19
C ALA A 619 -26.89 9.74 -12.21
N ALA A 620 -27.39 10.34 -11.12
CA ALA A 620 -28.73 10.91 -11.06
C ALA A 620 -28.82 12.14 -11.99
N TRP A 621 -30.04 12.53 -12.33
CA TRP A 621 -30.28 13.63 -13.27
C TRP A 621 -31.38 14.59 -12.81
N TRP A 622 -31.34 15.84 -13.30
CA TRP A 622 -32.26 16.92 -12.98
C TRP A 622 -32.82 17.52 -14.29
N THR A 623 -34.04 18.06 -14.25
CA THR A 623 -34.69 18.68 -15.43
C THR A 623 -34.28 20.14 -15.60
N ASP A 624 -34.17 20.61 -16.85
CA ASP A 624 -33.85 22.01 -17.19
C ASP A 624 -35.09 22.93 -17.30
N ALA A 625 -36.30 22.44 -17.00
CA ALA A 625 -37.56 23.08 -17.41
C ALA A 625 -37.85 24.51 -16.88
N VAL A 626 -37.15 24.98 -15.84
CA VAL A 626 -37.36 26.30 -15.20
C VAL A 626 -36.05 26.95 -14.72
N THR A 627 -35.07 26.13 -14.36
CA THR A 627 -33.72 26.51 -13.93
C THR A 627 -32.78 25.42 -14.44
N SER A 628 -31.53 25.75 -14.76
CA SER A 628 -30.59 24.73 -15.26
C SER A 628 -30.40 23.60 -14.25
N GLY A 629 -30.29 22.37 -14.75
CA GLY A 629 -30.11 21.16 -13.97
C GLY A 629 -28.84 21.19 -13.13
N ALA A 630 -27.81 21.90 -13.59
CA ALA A 630 -26.60 22.16 -12.81
C ALA A 630 -26.89 22.95 -11.53
N GLU A 631 -27.75 23.97 -11.58
CA GLU A 631 -28.12 24.75 -10.39
C GLU A 631 -28.99 23.93 -9.44
N LYS A 632 -29.94 23.16 -9.97
CA LYS A 632 -30.75 22.24 -9.17
C LYS A 632 -29.90 21.17 -8.47
N ARG A 633 -28.87 20.66 -9.13
CA ARG A 633 -27.92 19.69 -8.56
C ARG A 633 -27.04 20.29 -7.47
N ARG A 634 -26.59 21.54 -7.60
CA ARG A 634 -25.89 22.26 -6.51
C ARG A 634 -26.74 22.38 -5.24
N GLN A 635 -28.06 22.41 -5.39
CA GLN A 635 -29.03 22.44 -4.29
C GLN A 635 -29.44 21.04 -3.80
N VAL A 636 -28.72 19.98 -4.20
CA VAL A 636 -28.98 18.61 -3.72
C VAL A 636 -28.79 18.49 -2.20
N LYS A 637 -27.87 19.28 -1.63
CA LYS A 637 -27.74 19.42 -0.18
C LYS A 637 -28.63 20.55 0.36
N PRO A 638 -29.15 20.43 1.58
CA PRO A 638 -29.93 21.49 2.21
C PRO A 638 -29.06 22.70 2.57
N PRO A 639 -29.63 23.91 2.64
CA PRO A 639 -29.04 25.01 3.42
C PRO A 639 -28.70 24.56 4.84
N LEU A 640 -27.60 25.07 5.43
CA LEU A 640 -27.10 24.55 6.71
C LEU A 640 -28.18 24.57 7.81
N ALA A 641 -28.93 25.67 7.93
CA ALA A 641 -29.91 25.88 9.00
C ALA A 641 -31.24 25.13 8.81
N THR A 642 -31.42 24.35 7.74
CA THR A 642 -32.69 23.68 7.42
C THR A 642 -33.22 22.77 8.54
N PHE A 643 -32.33 22.15 9.32
CA PHE A 643 -32.66 21.21 10.41
C PHE A 643 -32.43 21.80 11.82
N CYS A 644 -32.53 23.13 11.96
CA CYS A 644 -32.25 23.82 13.21
C CYS A 644 -33.32 24.86 13.52
N VAL A 645 -34.23 24.53 14.44
CA VAL A 645 -35.30 25.43 14.86
C VAL A 645 -35.44 25.35 16.38
N THR A 646 -35.20 26.47 17.07
CA THR A 646 -35.14 26.51 18.54
C THR A 646 -36.40 25.94 19.19
N ALA A 647 -37.58 26.29 18.68
CA ALA A 647 -38.85 25.82 19.23
C ALA A 647 -39.16 24.33 18.94
N VAL A 648 -38.39 23.67 18.07
CA VAL A 648 -38.64 22.29 17.61
C VAL A 648 -37.65 21.32 18.25
N ASN A 649 -36.35 21.63 18.18
CA ASN A 649 -35.28 20.73 18.57
C ASN A 649 -34.22 21.40 19.43
N ASP A 650 -34.56 22.50 20.10
CA ASP A 650 -33.66 23.31 20.94
C ASP A 650 -32.41 23.84 20.21
N CYS A 651 -32.35 23.71 18.88
CA CYS A 651 -31.22 24.16 18.08
C CYS A 651 -31.31 25.67 17.81
N VAL A 652 -30.25 26.42 18.10
CA VAL A 652 -30.20 27.88 17.96
C VAL A 652 -29.35 28.28 16.76
N PRO A 653 -29.94 28.70 15.62
CA PRO A 653 -29.18 29.08 14.45
C PRO A 653 -28.54 30.47 14.62
N THR A 654 -27.23 30.52 14.88
CA THR A 654 -26.29 31.63 14.65
C THR A 654 -26.59 33.07 15.15
N ALA A 655 -27.67 33.34 15.90
CA ALA A 655 -27.95 34.67 16.45
C ALA A 655 -27.48 34.86 17.91
N SER A 656 -27.15 33.78 18.63
CA SER A 656 -26.64 33.82 20.00
C SER A 656 -25.12 33.55 20.02
N ARG A 657 -24.41 34.15 20.99
CA ARG A 657 -22.97 33.97 21.21
C ARG A 657 -22.70 32.58 21.82
N GLY A 658 -23.10 31.47 21.19
CA GLY A 658 -23.06 30.12 21.81
C GLY A 658 -23.08 28.97 20.81
N GLN A 659 -23.27 27.74 21.30
CA GLN A 659 -23.34 26.52 20.48
C GLN A 659 -24.69 26.40 19.76
N ASN A 660 -24.66 25.82 18.55
CA ASN A 660 -25.86 25.58 17.74
C ASN A 660 -26.82 24.59 18.40
N CYS A 661 -26.29 23.49 18.98
CA CYS A 661 -27.04 22.69 19.95
C CYS A 661 -26.57 23.15 21.33
N PRO A 662 -27.41 23.74 22.19
CA PRO A 662 -27.00 24.18 23.53
C PRO A 662 -27.23 23.11 24.61
N ARG A 663 -27.86 21.97 24.28
CA ARG A 663 -28.16 20.90 25.24
C ARG A 663 -26.90 20.14 25.67
N ASP A 664 -26.85 19.76 26.95
CA ASP A 664 -25.74 18.99 27.55
C ASP A 664 -25.74 17.51 27.15
N ASP A 665 -26.85 17.00 26.63
CA ASP A 665 -27.00 15.63 26.11
C ASP A 665 -26.81 15.55 24.58
N SER A 666 -26.53 16.67 23.91
CA SER A 666 -26.45 16.78 22.44
C SER A 666 -27.71 16.33 21.70
N LYS A 667 -28.86 16.20 22.36
CA LYS A 667 -30.09 15.66 21.76
C LYS A 667 -30.94 16.73 21.04
N CYS A 668 -30.30 17.59 20.24
CA CYS A 668 -31.02 18.53 19.37
C CYS A 668 -31.58 17.83 18.12
N TRP A 669 -32.34 16.76 18.33
CA TRP A 669 -32.78 15.83 17.29
C TRP A 669 -33.92 16.37 16.46
N TRP A 670 -33.89 16.14 15.15
CA TRP A 670 -34.89 16.67 14.22
C TRP A 670 -36.00 15.65 13.92
N TYR A 671 -37.26 16.04 14.05
CA TYR A 671 -38.41 15.18 13.73
C TYR A 671 -39.48 15.73 12.78
N PRO A 672 -39.71 17.05 12.59
CA PRO A 672 -40.86 17.48 11.79
C PRO A 672 -40.59 17.33 10.28
N PRO A 673 -41.65 17.39 9.44
CA PRO A 673 -41.50 17.58 8.01
C PRO A 673 -40.61 18.78 7.69
N VAL A 674 -39.86 18.70 6.59
CA VAL A 674 -38.91 19.75 6.20
C VAL A 674 -38.82 19.84 4.68
N LYS A 675 -38.60 21.04 4.16
CA LYS A 675 -38.56 21.29 2.72
C LYS A 675 -37.55 22.39 2.39
N TRP A 676 -36.67 22.13 1.44
CA TRP A 676 -35.85 23.14 0.75
C TRP A 676 -35.95 23.06 -0.77
N LYS A 677 -36.58 22.00 -1.31
CA LYS A 677 -36.88 21.84 -2.73
C LYS A 677 -38.35 21.48 -2.95
N ASP A 678 -38.86 21.90 -4.09
CA ASP A 678 -40.17 21.49 -4.61
C ASP A 678 -40.03 20.18 -5.38
N CYS A 679 -40.44 19.05 -4.78
CA CYS A 679 -40.38 17.73 -5.42
C CYS A 679 -41.76 17.20 -5.92
N ASN A 680 -42.85 17.83 -5.47
CA ASN A 680 -44.22 17.33 -5.66
C ASN A 680 -45.02 18.08 -6.73
N ASP A 681 -44.57 19.26 -7.14
CA ASP A 681 -45.18 20.03 -8.23
C ASP A 681 -44.48 19.71 -9.55
N ALA A 682 -45.22 19.25 -10.56
CA ALA A 682 -44.66 18.89 -11.86
C ALA A 682 -44.11 20.09 -12.65
N THR A 683 -44.62 21.30 -12.39
CA THR A 683 -44.18 22.52 -13.09
C THR A 683 -43.05 23.26 -12.35
N ALA A 684 -42.88 22.98 -11.05
CA ALA A 684 -41.81 23.54 -10.21
C ALA A 684 -40.79 22.49 -9.71
N ASP A 685 -40.78 21.28 -10.27
CA ASP A 685 -39.94 20.18 -9.79
C ASP A 685 -38.44 20.50 -9.91
N THR A 686 -37.80 20.64 -8.76
CA THR A 686 -36.37 20.94 -8.65
C THR A 686 -35.56 19.71 -8.25
N CYS A 687 -36.18 18.58 -7.96
CA CYS A 687 -35.53 17.43 -7.36
C CYS A 687 -34.92 16.46 -8.39
N GLY A 688 -33.89 15.74 -7.95
CA GLY A 688 -33.17 14.77 -8.73
C GLY A 688 -33.98 13.50 -8.94
N ARG A 689 -33.68 12.80 -10.03
CA ARG A 689 -34.29 11.54 -10.41
C ARG A 689 -33.22 10.48 -10.51
N GLY A 690 -33.58 9.27 -10.09
CA GLY A 690 -32.78 8.11 -10.38
C GLY A 690 -32.79 7.77 -11.87
N LEU A 691 -31.83 6.96 -12.28
CA LEU A 691 -31.73 6.38 -13.60
C LEU A 691 -31.50 4.88 -13.45
N VAL A 692 -32.38 4.09 -14.04
CA VAL A 692 -32.19 2.64 -14.16
C VAL A 692 -31.48 2.39 -15.47
N ARG A 693 -30.27 1.82 -15.43
CA ARG A 693 -29.57 1.42 -16.66
C ARG A 693 -30.03 0.05 -17.11
N PHE A 694 -30.16 -0.87 -16.17
CA PHE A 694 -30.49 -2.26 -16.42
C PHE A 694 -31.95 -2.50 -16.03
N ASN A 695 -32.83 -2.65 -17.02
CA ASN A 695 -34.24 -2.94 -16.76
C ASN A 695 -34.41 -4.32 -16.09
N THR A 696 -35.63 -4.64 -15.66
CA THR A 696 -35.95 -5.90 -14.95
C THR A 696 -35.86 -7.17 -15.81
N THR A 697 -35.70 -7.02 -17.12
CA THR A 697 -35.49 -8.16 -18.04
C THR A 697 -34.01 -8.41 -18.34
N TYR A 698 -33.11 -7.52 -17.87
CA TYR A 698 -31.69 -7.60 -18.16
C TYR A 698 -31.00 -8.65 -17.26
N ALA A 699 -30.34 -9.62 -17.89
CA ALA A 699 -29.61 -10.67 -17.17
C ALA A 699 -28.39 -10.11 -16.41
N GLU A 700 -27.92 -10.84 -15.39
CA GLU A 700 -26.69 -10.47 -14.65
C GLU A 700 -25.52 -10.27 -15.64
N PRO A 701 -24.91 -9.07 -15.68
CA PRO A 701 -23.80 -8.80 -16.57
C PRO A 701 -22.67 -9.81 -16.31
N GLN A 702 -22.22 -10.45 -17.38
CA GLN A 702 -20.97 -11.18 -17.35
C GLN A 702 -19.82 -10.17 -17.22
N PRO A 703 -18.66 -10.59 -16.67
CA PRO A 703 -17.44 -9.79 -16.78
C PRO A 703 -17.20 -9.55 -18.27
N ASP A 704 -17.29 -8.30 -18.72
CA ASP A 704 -17.12 -7.96 -20.12
C ASP A 704 -15.63 -7.80 -20.43
N GLN A 705 -15.19 -8.37 -21.56
CA GLN A 705 -13.77 -8.36 -21.96
C GLN A 705 -13.19 -6.93 -22.11
N ALA A 706 -14.04 -5.91 -22.30
CA ALA A 706 -13.63 -4.51 -22.39
C ALA A 706 -13.48 -3.81 -21.03
N HIS A 707 -13.96 -4.38 -19.92
CA HIS A 707 -13.91 -3.78 -18.57
C HIS A 707 -13.36 -4.73 -17.49
N THR A 708 -12.99 -5.95 -17.85
CA THR A 708 -11.94 -6.66 -17.11
C THR A 708 -10.63 -5.87 -17.18
N PRO A 709 -9.68 -6.06 -16.24
CA PRO A 709 -8.32 -5.54 -16.40
C PRO A 709 -7.82 -5.81 -17.84
N PRO A 710 -6.83 -5.06 -18.37
CA PRO A 710 -6.18 -5.41 -19.62
C PRO A 710 -5.69 -6.87 -19.66
N ASP A 711 -5.73 -7.58 -18.53
CA ASP A 711 -6.05 -8.99 -18.58
C ASP A 711 -6.57 -9.60 -17.25
N PRO A 712 -7.79 -10.17 -17.20
CA PRO A 712 -8.12 -11.22 -16.24
C PRO A 712 -7.58 -12.59 -16.70
N GLU A 713 -7.12 -12.70 -17.96
CA GLU A 713 -6.49 -13.86 -18.62
C GLU A 713 -4.94 -13.76 -18.68
N GLN A 714 -4.27 -12.68 -18.21
CA GLN A 714 -2.80 -12.66 -18.03
C GLN A 714 -2.40 -13.42 -16.78
N ASN A 715 -3.25 -13.44 -15.75
CA ASN A 715 -2.92 -14.06 -14.47
C ASN A 715 -4.00 -15.08 -14.03
N PRO A 716 -4.45 -15.98 -14.93
CA PRO A 716 -5.41 -16.99 -14.56
C PRO A 716 -4.78 -17.90 -13.50
N PRO A 717 -5.57 -18.41 -12.56
CA PRO A 717 -5.10 -19.49 -11.72
C PRO A 717 -4.65 -20.67 -12.59
N VAL A 718 -3.57 -21.34 -12.20
CA VAL A 718 -3.07 -22.52 -12.91
C VAL A 718 -3.90 -23.72 -12.48
N CYS A 719 -4.92 -24.06 -13.27
CA CYS A 719 -5.88 -25.10 -12.92
C CYS A 719 -5.46 -26.53 -13.31
N ASN A 720 -4.35 -26.66 -14.04
CA ASN A 720 -3.85 -27.94 -14.53
C ASN A 720 -2.46 -28.22 -13.95
N ARG A 721 -1.85 -29.33 -14.36
CA ARG A 721 -0.50 -29.73 -13.91
C ARG A 721 0.59 -29.27 -14.88
N ASP A 722 0.35 -28.20 -15.64
CA ASP A 722 1.34 -27.70 -16.60
C ASP A 722 2.59 -27.21 -15.84
N GLY A 723 3.75 -27.44 -16.43
CA GLY A 723 5.03 -27.06 -15.83
C GLY A 723 5.53 -27.97 -14.72
N ILE A 724 4.89 -29.13 -14.44
CA ILE A 724 5.48 -30.17 -13.57
C ILE A 724 5.56 -31.54 -14.25
N PRO A 725 6.58 -32.36 -13.90
CA PRO A 725 6.69 -33.73 -14.38
C PRO A 725 5.46 -34.60 -14.01
N SER A 726 5.06 -35.49 -14.92
CA SER A 726 3.87 -36.33 -14.75
C SER A 726 3.95 -37.30 -13.57
N ASN A 727 5.17 -37.70 -13.17
CA ASN A 727 5.42 -38.57 -12.03
C ASN A 727 5.55 -37.82 -10.69
N ALA A 728 5.41 -36.48 -10.69
CA ALA A 728 5.56 -35.68 -9.48
C ALA A 728 4.36 -35.86 -8.53
N ARG A 729 4.66 -36.07 -7.25
CA ARG A 729 3.70 -36.15 -6.15
C ARG A 729 3.40 -34.75 -5.66
N LEU A 730 2.17 -34.29 -5.86
CA LEU A 730 1.74 -32.91 -5.63
C LEU A 730 1.02 -32.75 -4.29
N ILE A 731 1.29 -31.65 -3.59
CA ILE A 731 0.57 -31.19 -2.41
C ILE A 731 0.20 -29.72 -2.64
N ASP A 732 -1.08 -29.40 -2.50
CA ASP A 732 -1.62 -28.04 -2.63
C ASP A 732 -1.59 -27.29 -1.30
N ASP A 733 -1.87 -25.98 -1.28
CA ASP A 733 -2.00 -25.17 -0.03
C ASP A 733 -3.37 -25.30 0.66
N VAL A 734 -4.25 -26.15 0.11
CA VAL A 734 -5.55 -26.49 0.68
C VAL A 734 -5.69 -27.99 0.89
N PRO A 735 -6.46 -28.43 1.91
CA PRO A 735 -6.77 -29.85 2.08
C PRO A 735 -7.43 -30.47 0.86
N ALA A 736 -7.14 -31.75 0.59
CA ALA A 736 -7.81 -32.50 -0.47
C ALA A 736 -9.34 -32.44 -0.32
N GLY A 737 -10.05 -32.25 -1.45
CA GLY A 737 -11.51 -32.13 -1.47
C GLY A 737 -12.06 -30.73 -1.16
N VAL A 738 -11.22 -29.74 -0.83
CA VAL A 738 -11.62 -28.33 -0.86
C VAL A 738 -11.71 -27.90 -2.31
N LEU A 739 -12.93 -27.64 -2.79
CA LEU A 739 -13.16 -27.14 -4.13
C LEU A 739 -12.50 -25.74 -4.30
N SER A 740 -12.12 -25.34 -5.52
CA SER A 740 -11.56 -24.00 -5.84
C SER A 740 -12.62 -22.95 -6.23
N ALA A 741 -12.64 -21.77 -5.61
CA ALA A 741 -13.69 -20.77 -5.85
C ALA A 741 -13.69 -20.22 -7.28
N ARG A 742 -12.63 -20.56 -8.03
CA ARG A 742 -12.46 -20.41 -9.47
C ARG A 742 -13.06 -21.65 -10.17
N PRO A 743 -14.28 -21.57 -10.75
CA PRO A 743 -15.01 -22.75 -11.23
C PRO A 743 -14.23 -23.59 -12.25
N GLN A 744 -13.33 -22.97 -13.02
CA GLN A 744 -12.47 -23.63 -14.00
C GLN A 744 -11.43 -24.59 -13.38
N CYS A 745 -11.09 -24.42 -12.10
CA CYS A 745 -10.08 -25.24 -11.42
C CYS A 745 -10.66 -26.51 -10.79
N GLY A 746 -11.96 -26.53 -10.50
CA GLY A 746 -12.63 -27.73 -10.00
C GLY A 746 -12.21 -28.11 -8.57
N THR A 747 -12.08 -29.41 -8.32
CA THR A 747 -11.57 -29.97 -7.06
C THR A 747 -10.12 -30.38 -7.28
N PRO A 748 -9.20 -30.14 -6.33
CA PRO A 748 -7.88 -30.68 -6.45
C PRO A 748 -8.01 -32.21 -6.49
N SER A 749 -7.33 -32.85 -7.45
CA SER A 749 -7.25 -34.31 -7.52
C SER A 749 -6.59 -34.89 -6.28
N ALA A 750 -6.51 -36.22 -6.14
CA ALA A 750 -5.86 -36.85 -4.99
C ALA A 750 -4.45 -36.26 -4.77
N MET A 751 -4.28 -35.54 -3.66
CA MET A 751 -3.00 -34.97 -3.24
C MET A 751 -2.18 -36.05 -2.55
N ALA A 752 -0.87 -36.05 -2.79
CA ALA A 752 0.06 -37.03 -2.25
C ALA A 752 0.55 -36.65 -0.83
N GLY A 753 -0.26 -35.94 -0.06
CA GLY A 753 0.15 -35.34 1.19
C GLY A 753 -0.82 -34.31 1.75
N SER A 754 -0.34 -33.57 2.74
CA SER A 754 -1.11 -32.56 3.46
C SER A 754 -0.35 -31.25 3.59
N PHE A 755 -1.10 -30.16 3.64
CA PHE A 755 -0.61 -28.84 4.01
C PHE A 755 -1.13 -28.47 5.41
N SER A 756 -0.28 -27.84 6.19
CA SER A 756 -0.59 -27.35 7.53
C SER A 756 -0.03 -25.95 7.73
N LEU A 757 -0.73 -25.15 8.52
CA LEU A 757 -0.31 -23.81 8.92
C LEU A 757 0.01 -23.82 10.41
N LYS A 758 1.01 -23.05 10.82
CA LYS A 758 1.33 -22.76 12.20
C LYS A 758 1.50 -21.26 12.39
N PHE A 759 0.72 -20.70 13.31
CA PHE A 759 0.76 -19.29 13.69
C PHE A 759 1.57 -19.11 14.97
N GLY A 760 2.52 -18.17 14.95
CA GLY A 760 3.27 -17.79 16.13
C GLY A 760 2.38 -17.09 17.16
N ALA A 761 2.61 -17.38 18.44
CA ALA A 761 1.80 -16.88 19.53
C ALA A 761 2.43 -15.65 20.20
N VAL A 762 1.57 -14.75 20.69
CA VAL A 762 1.92 -13.90 21.83
C VAL A 762 1.84 -14.76 23.07
N GLU A 763 2.91 -14.78 23.86
CA GLU A 763 2.97 -15.53 25.12
C GLU A 763 2.95 -14.59 26.33
N VAL A 764 2.23 -15.00 27.37
CA VAL A 764 2.27 -14.36 28.70
C VAL A 764 2.65 -15.43 29.71
N ASN A 765 3.78 -15.24 30.40
CA ASN A 765 4.36 -16.22 31.32
C ASN A 765 4.54 -17.62 30.68
N GLY A 766 4.95 -17.67 29.40
CA GLY A 766 5.13 -18.93 28.65
C GLY A 766 3.83 -19.63 28.23
N THR A 767 2.68 -18.99 28.42
CA THR A 767 1.38 -19.50 27.94
C THR A 767 0.97 -18.74 26.68
N PRO A 768 0.70 -19.42 25.55
CA PRO A 768 0.12 -18.80 24.36
C PRO A 768 -1.23 -18.17 24.68
N VAL A 769 -1.37 -16.87 24.41
CA VAL A 769 -2.61 -16.13 24.65
C VAL A 769 -3.27 -15.61 23.37
N GLN A 770 -2.52 -15.30 22.32
CA GLN A 770 -3.06 -14.77 21.06
C GLN A 770 -2.21 -15.16 19.84
N TYR A 771 -2.79 -15.15 18.64
CA TYR A 771 -2.12 -15.45 17.38
C TYR A 771 -2.19 -14.25 16.44
N THR A 772 -1.37 -13.24 16.74
CA THR A 772 -1.46 -11.93 16.09
C THR A 772 -1.05 -11.96 14.63
N SER A 773 -0.35 -13.00 14.16
CA SER A 773 -0.03 -13.16 12.74
C SER A 773 -1.26 -13.38 11.85
N LYS A 774 -2.38 -13.91 12.38
CA LYS A 774 -3.62 -14.15 11.61
C LYS A 774 -4.28 -12.87 11.06
N ILE A 775 -4.01 -11.75 11.72
CA ILE A 775 -4.47 -10.41 11.35
C ILE A 775 -4.05 -10.03 9.93
N ASP A 776 -2.82 -10.36 9.57
CA ASP A 776 -2.17 -10.01 8.31
C ASP A 776 -2.00 -11.24 7.41
N PHE A 777 -2.71 -12.31 7.75
CA PHE A 777 -2.78 -13.53 6.97
C PHE A 777 -4.04 -13.49 6.11
N HIS A 778 -3.90 -13.62 4.80
CA HIS A 778 -4.97 -13.44 3.82
C HIS A 778 -5.00 -14.60 2.82
N GLN A 779 -6.12 -14.76 2.12
CA GLN A 779 -6.27 -15.70 1.00
C GLN A 779 -6.71 -14.99 -0.27
N ALA A 780 -6.27 -15.49 -1.42
CA ALA A 780 -6.66 -15.01 -2.74
C ALA A 780 -6.90 -16.18 -3.71
N GLY A 781 -7.83 -15.99 -4.64
CA GLY A 781 -8.22 -16.97 -5.65
C GLY A 781 -7.35 -16.91 -6.90
N LEU A 782 -6.04 -17.07 -6.72
CA LEU A 782 -4.98 -17.01 -7.73
C LEU A 782 -3.92 -18.08 -7.40
N GLY A 783 -2.86 -18.20 -8.22
CA GLY A 783 -1.83 -19.20 -8.00
C GLY A 783 -2.21 -20.58 -8.53
N PHE A 784 -1.59 -21.63 -8.02
CA PHE A 784 -1.91 -22.99 -8.42
C PHE A 784 -3.30 -23.36 -7.89
N HIS A 785 -4.09 -24.01 -8.74
CA HIS A 785 -5.44 -24.48 -8.45
C HIS A 785 -6.42 -23.41 -7.90
N GLY A 786 -6.08 -22.13 -8.07
CA GLY A 786 -6.94 -20.99 -7.74
C GLY A 786 -7.10 -20.72 -6.26
N HIS A 787 -6.10 -21.06 -5.46
CA HIS A 787 -5.99 -20.66 -4.06
C HIS A 787 -4.52 -20.34 -3.71
N THR A 788 -4.30 -19.28 -2.94
CA THR A 788 -3.01 -19.02 -2.30
C THR A 788 -3.23 -18.32 -0.96
N TRP A 789 -2.37 -18.61 0.01
CA TRP A 789 -2.24 -17.81 1.23
C TRP A 789 -1.13 -16.77 1.08
N LEU A 790 -1.33 -15.57 1.64
CA LEU A 790 -0.32 -14.51 1.61
C LEU A 790 -0.27 -13.71 2.92
N THR A 791 0.91 -13.20 3.24
CA THR A 791 1.15 -12.29 4.36
C THR A 791 2.40 -11.45 4.09
N HIS A 792 2.69 -10.49 4.96
CA HIS A 792 3.92 -9.74 4.90
C HIS A 792 5.08 -10.46 5.59
N THR A 793 6.29 -10.22 5.09
CA THR A 793 7.55 -10.69 5.69
C THR A 793 7.86 -9.99 7.01
N THR A 794 8.53 -10.71 7.90
CA THR A 794 8.97 -10.27 9.23
C THR A 794 10.46 -10.55 9.40
N TRP A 795 11.18 -9.68 10.12
CA TRP A 795 12.64 -9.80 10.25
C TRP A 795 13.06 -11.05 11.03
N ASP A 796 13.93 -11.87 10.44
CA ASP A 796 14.38 -13.12 11.05
C ASP A 796 15.33 -12.96 12.25
N GLY A 797 15.82 -11.75 12.53
CA GLY A 797 16.69 -11.50 13.69
C GLY A 797 15.98 -11.04 14.97
N THR A 798 14.64 -10.97 15.02
CA THR A 798 13.93 -10.69 16.28
C THR A 798 13.62 -11.98 17.07
N ALA A 799 13.60 -11.89 18.40
CA ALA A 799 13.11 -12.97 19.26
C ALA A 799 11.57 -13.10 19.26
N ASP A 800 10.86 -12.02 18.89
CA ASP A 800 9.39 -12.00 18.81
C ASP A 800 8.90 -12.80 17.60
N GLN A 801 8.19 -13.89 17.88
CA GLN A 801 7.60 -14.78 16.88
C GLN A 801 6.09 -14.57 16.71
N SER A 802 5.46 -13.60 17.39
CA SER A 802 4.00 -13.46 17.39
C SER A 802 3.40 -13.11 16.02
N ARG A 803 4.24 -12.64 15.10
CA ARG A 803 3.91 -12.29 13.70
C ARG A 803 4.38 -13.34 12.70
N THR A 804 4.89 -14.48 13.17
CA THR A 804 5.32 -15.58 12.32
C THR A 804 4.12 -16.39 11.83
N VAL A 805 4.14 -16.74 10.56
CA VAL A 805 3.31 -17.79 9.95
C VAL A 805 4.25 -18.79 9.29
N THR A 806 4.03 -20.08 9.52
CA THR A 806 4.75 -21.16 8.85
C THR A 806 3.77 -22.10 8.18
N GLY A 807 3.90 -22.26 6.87
CA GLY A 807 3.22 -23.31 6.10
C GLY A 807 4.14 -24.52 5.93
N LYS A 808 3.58 -25.72 5.98
CA LYS A 808 4.31 -26.99 5.84
C LYS A 808 3.54 -27.98 4.97
N TRP A 809 4.17 -28.45 3.90
CA TRP A 809 3.69 -29.52 3.02
C TRP A 809 4.41 -30.82 3.39
N THR A 810 3.65 -31.88 3.69
CA THR A 810 4.20 -33.19 4.11
C THR A 810 3.63 -34.29 3.23
N LEU A 811 4.50 -35.11 2.60
CA LEU A 811 4.05 -36.28 1.85
C LEU A 811 3.40 -37.31 2.77
N ASP A 812 2.34 -37.95 2.31
CA ASP A 812 1.65 -39.03 3.04
C ASP A 812 2.32 -40.40 2.89
N GLN A 813 3.26 -40.51 1.95
CA GLN A 813 4.02 -41.73 1.65
C GLN A 813 5.53 -41.45 1.68
N PRO A 814 6.35 -42.42 2.12
CA PRO A 814 7.79 -42.37 1.95
C PRO A 814 8.22 -42.17 0.50
N MET A 815 9.38 -41.55 0.32
CA MET A 815 9.99 -41.30 -0.99
C MET A 815 11.47 -41.70 -0.97
N ALA A 816 11.79 -42.92 -0.57
CA ALA A 816 13.18 -43.36 -0.48
C ALA A 816 13.91 -43.26 -1.84
N GLY A 817 15.14 -42.72 -1.83
CA GLY A 817 15.97 -42.56 -3.02
C GLY A 817 16.14 -41.11 -3.46
N TRP A 818 16.51 -40.90 -4.72
CA TRP A 818 16.75 -39.56 -5.26
C TRP A 818 15.45 -38.88 -5.68
N GLY A 819 15.34 -37.58 -5.42
CA GLY A 819 14.19 -36.80 -5.81
C GLY A 819 14.51 -35.32 -6.01
N ARG A 820 13.66 -34.65 -6.77
CA ARG A 820 13.64 -33.19 -6.91
C ARG A 820 12.45 -32.62 -6.16
N VAL A 821 12.63 -31.47 -5.52
CA VAL A 821 11.55 -30.70 -4.90
C VAL A 821 11.26 -29.45 -5.73
N LEU A 822 10.00 -29.24 -6.09
CA LEU A 822 9.51 -28.08 -6.83
C LEU A 822 8.52 -27.30 -5.96
N VAL A 823 8.56 -25.97 -6.05
CA VAL A 823 7.60 -25.06 -5.41
C VAL A 823 6.91 -24.22 -6.48
N HIS A 824 5.62 -23.98 -6.33
CA HIS A 824 4.90 -23.04 -7.18
C HIS A 824 5.01 -21.64 -6.60
N LEU A 825 5.37 -20.67 -7.45
CA LEU A 825 5.44 -19.26 -7.09
C LEU A 825 4.30 -18.52 -7.80
N PRO A 826 3.34 -17.95 -7.05
CA PRO A 826 2.26 -17.15 -7.62
C PRO A 826 2.78 -15.79 -8.10
N GLU A 827 2.26 -15.31 -9.22
CA GLU A 827 2.78 -14.13 -9.91
C GLU A 827 2.85 -12.84 -9.06
N ILE A 828 1.78 -12.53 -8.33
CA ILE A 828 1.59 -11.23 -7.68
C ILE A 828 1.55 -11.28 -6.15
N ALA A 829 1.64 -12.47 -5.55
CA ALA A 829 1.47 -12.63 -4.10
C ALA A 829 2.80 -12.65 -3.33
N THR A 830 3.95 -12.64 -4.01
CA THR A 830 5.26 -12.73 -3.36
C THR A 830 6.32 -11.91 -4.09
N ILE A 831 7.13 -11.15 -3.32
CA ILE A 831 8.18 -10.26 -3.85
C ILE A 831 9.48 -10.27 -3.04
N THR A 832 9.60 -11.16 -2.05
CA THR A 832 10.84 -11.31 -1.28
C THR A 832 11.93 -11.99 -2.10
N ARG A 833 13.17 -11.52 -1.91
CA ARG A 833 14.37 -12.11 -2.52
C ARG A 833 14.95 -13.26 -1.70
N GLN A 834 14.40 -13.50 -0.50
CA GLN A 834 15.00 -14.36 0.51
C GLN A 834 13.99 -15.31 1.16
N ALA A 835 13.00 -15.80 0.40
CA ALA A 835 12.08 -16.82 0.89
C ALA A 835 12.84 -18.09 1.27
N LYS A 836 12.86 -18.40 2.57
CA LYS A 836 13.61 -19.53 3.12
C LYS A 836 12.74 -20.78 3.18
N TYR A 837 12.84 -21.62 2.15
CA TYR A 837 12.27 -22.96 2.15
C TYR A 837 13.17 -23.92 2.93
N VAL A 838 12.59 -24.77 3.77
CA VAL A 838 13.33 -25.77 4.56
C VAL A 838 12.81 -27.16 4.19
N VAL A 839 13.71 -27.99 3.66
CA VAL A 839 13.44 -29.36 3.17
C VAL A 839 13.89 -30.37 4.21
N ASP A 840 12.93 -31.12 4.77
CA ASP A 840 13.14 -32.31 5.60
C ASP A 840 13.13 -33.56 4.71
N ARG A 841 14.18 -34.37 4.83
CA ARG A 841 14.40 -35.57 4.00
C ARG A 841 13.71 -36.83 4.52
N GLY A 842 12.98 -36.73 5.65
CA GLY A 842 12.20 -37.82 6.22
C GLY A 842 13.05 -38.90 6.89
N ASP A 843 14.29 -38.59 7.30
CA ASP A 843 15.23 -39.57 7.86
C ASP A 843 16.02 -39.09 9.09
N GLY A 844 15.60 -37.96 9.68
CA GLY A 844 16.19 -37.41 10.90
C GLY A 844 17.50 -36.66 10.69
N ARG A 845 18.06 -36.60 9.48
CA ARG A 845 19.18 -35.70 9.18
C ARG A 845 18.71 -34.24 9.28
N PRO A 846 19.61 -33.28 9.60
CA PRO A 846 19.25 -31.87 9.67
C PRO A 846 18.54 -31.38 8.39
N PRO A 847 17.40 -30.68 8.51
CA PRO A 847 16.71 -30.10 7.36
C PRO A 847 17.61 -29.13 6.62
N VAL A 848 17.42 -29.02 5.31
CA VAL A 848 18.25 -28.21 4.42
C VAL A 848 17.49 -26.98 3.97
N ALA A 849 18.10 -25.80 4.12
CA ALA A 849 17.51 -24.53 3.71
C ALA A 849 17.82 -24.18 2.25
N ARG A 850 16.88 -23.53 1.58
CA ARG A 850 16.98 -22.95 0.24
C ARG A 850 16.38 -21.56 0.25
N TYR A 851 17.16 -20.56 -0.14
CA TYR A 851 16.67 -19.18 -0.26
C TYR A 851 16.31 -18.92 -1.72
N VAL A 852 15.04 -18.59 -1.95
CA VAL A 852 14.49 -18.37 -3.29
C VAL A 852 14.15 -16.91 -3.47
N ASN A 853 14.57 -16.33 -4.59
CA ASN A 853 14.03 -15.06 -5.06
C ASN A 853 12.65 -15.32 -5.67
N THR A 854 11.61 -14.85 -4.98
CA THR A 854 10.22 -15.13 -5.34
C THR A 854 9.61 -14.10 -6.29
N SER A 855 10.34 -13.04 -6.63
CA SER A 855 9.88 -11.96 -7.52
C SER A 855 9.82 -12.37 -8.99
N VAL A 856 9.38 -13.60 -9.30
CA VAL A 856 9.38 -14.18 -10.65
C VAL A 856 8.38 -13.52 -11.61
N LYS A 857 7.41 -12.76 -11.09
CA LYS A 857 6.38 -12.02 -11.85
C LYS A 857 5.64 -12.88 -12.89
N SER A 858 5.45 -14.16 -12.59
CA SER A 858 4.60 -15.10 -13.34
C SER A 858 4.29 -16.32 -12.47
N ASN A 859 3.18 -17.00 -12.74
CA ASN A 859 2.90 -18.30 -12.13
C ASN A 859 3.94 -19.32 -12.63
N LYS A 860 4.83 -19.78 -11.74
CA LYS A 860 5.98 -20.59 -12.16
C LYS A 860 6.39 -21.63 -11.13
N TRP A 861 6.68 -22.83 -11.62
CA TRP A 861 7.35 -23.87 -10.84
C TRP A 861 8.86 -23.64 -10.81
N VAL A 862 9.45 -23.68 -9.61
CA VAL A 862 10.89 -23.49 -9.39
C VAL A 862 11.44 -24.67 -8.58
N SER A 863 12.63 -25.12 -8.95
CA SER A 863 13.33 -26.18 -8.23
C SER A 863 14.01 -25.67 -6.95
N LEU A 864 13.79 -26.37 -5.84
CA LEU A 864 14.58 -26.25 -4.63
C LEU A 864 15.85 -27.12 -4.69
N GLY A 865 16.02 -27.91 -5.75
CA GLY A 865 17.17 -28.77 -6.00
C GLY A 865 16.90 -30.25 -5.81
N ILE A 866 18.00 -31.00 -5.79
CA ILE A 866 18.02 -32.47 -5.74
C ILE A 866 18.40 -32.95 -4.35
N PHE A 867 17.68 -33.94 -3.84
CA PHE A 867 17.88 -34.50 -2.52
C PHE A 867 17.86 -36.02 -2.58
N GLN A 868 18.64 -36.65 -1.71
CA GLN A 868 18.49 -38.07 -1.39
C GLN A 868 17.59 -38.19 -0.17
N PHE A 869 16.39 -38.73 -0.35
CA PHE A 869 15.39 -38.94 0.68
C PHE A 869 15.54 -40.32 1.33
N GLY A 870 15.19 -40.41 2.61
CA GLY A 870 15.21 -41.68 3.33
C GLY A 870 13.83 -42.36 3.40
N ALA A 871 13.68 -43.27 4.37
CA ALA A 871 12.53 -44.17 4.45
C ALA A 871 11.27 -43.56 5.09
N GLY A 872 11.34 -42.36 5.66
CA GLY A 872 10.16 -41.65 6.18
C GLY A 872 9.56 -40.67 5.18
N SER A 873 8.54 -39.93 5.64
CA SER A 873 7.85 -38.93 4.84
C SER A 873 8.62 -37.60 4.80
N PRO A 874 9.05 -37.12 3.62
CA PRO A 874 9.68 -35.82 3.51
C PRO A 874 8.66 -34.68 3.63
N SER A 875 9.16 -33.49 3.93
CA SER A 875 8.35 -32.27 4.01
C SER A 875 9.11 -31.03 3.58
N VAL A 876 8.36 -30.00 3.16
CA VAL A 876 8.87 -28.66 2.89
C VAL A 876 8.14 -27.70 3.81
N SER A 877 8.85 -26.74 4.38
CA SER A 877 8.23 -25.64 5.14
C SER A 877 8.73 -24.29 4.66
N LEU A 878 7.87 -23.28 4.76
CA LEU A 878 8.15 -21.90 4.45
C LEU A 878 7.59 -21.02 5.56
N SER A 879 8.40 -20.11 6.08
CA SER A 879 7.96 -19.09 7.05
C SER A 879 8.03 -17.70 6.43
N ASN A 880 7.20 -16.77 6.89
CA ASN A 880 7.31 -15.34 6.54
C ASN A 880 8.48 -14.61 7.21
N ARG A 881 9.51 -15.33 7.67
CA ARG A 881 10.69 -14.80 8.34
C ARG A 881 11.82 -14.68 7.33
N THR A 882 12.28 -13.48 7.05
CA THR A 882 13.32 -13.21 6.06
C THR A 882 14.35 -12.20 6.57
N PHE A 883 15.57 -12.19 6.02
CA PHE A 883 16.55 -11.17 6.38
C PHE A 883 16.31 -9.84 5.63
N ASP A 884 15.82 -9.87 4.40
CA ASP A 884 15.47 -8.64 3.68
C ASP A 884 14.39 -7.80 4.38
N ALA A 885 13.55 -8.41 5.24
CA ALA A 885 12.59 -7.71 6.07
C ALA A 885 13.17 -6.62 7.01
N LYS A 886 14.47 -6.63 7.36
CA LYS A 886 15.05 -5.49 8.13
C LYS A 886 15.10 -4.19 7.35
N TYR A 887 15.23 -4.25 6.01
CA TYR A 887 15.27 -3.05 5.16
C TYR A 887 13.90 -2.37 5.11
N PHE A 888 12.90 -3.06 5.64
CA PHE A 888 11.49 -2.73 5.66
C PHE A 888 10.95 -2.50 7.08
N ASP A 889 11.75 -2.77 8.11
CA ASP A 889 11.41 -2.54 9.52
C ASP A 889 12.15 -1.31 10.07
N SER A 890 11.41 -0.21 10.23
CA SER A 890 11.92 1.05 10.74
C SER A 890 12.37 1.01 12.21
N ASN A 891 12.06 -0.06 12.95
CA ASN A 891 12.62 -0.27 14.29
C ASN A 891 14.07 -0.79 14.26
N ILE A 892 14.51 -1.34 13.13
CA ILE A 892 15.83 -1.95 12.96
C ILE A 892 16.72 -1.06 12.09
N ASN A 893 16.16 -0.52 10.99
CA ASN A 893 16.87 0.39 10.12
C ASN A 893 16.16 1.75 10.10
N PRO A 894 16.74 2.83 10.65
CA PRO A 894 16.12 4.16 10.67
C PRO A 894 15.96 4.78 9.28
N PHE A 895 16.57 4.19 8.24
CA PHE A 895 16.40 4.56 6.84
C PHE A 895 15.43 3.63 6.08
N ALA A 896 14.81 2.65 6.74
CA ALA A 896 13.79 1.79 6.13
C ALA A 896 12.57 2.61 5.69
N LEU A 897 12.09 2.37 4.47
CA LEU A 897 10.98 3.10 3.86
C LEU A 897 9.60 2.58 4.30
N ASP A 898 9.54 1.79 5.37
CA ASP A 898 8.33 1.20 5.97
C ASP A 898 7.49 0.29 5.07
N ARG A 899 8.08 -0.28 4.02
CA ARG A 899 7.39 -1.12 3.01
C ARG A 899 7.58 -2.59 3.28
N GLN A 900 6.51 -3.32 3.54
CA GLN A 900 6.60 -4.76 3.75
C GLN A 900 6.55 -5.53 2.43
N GLU A 901 7.49 -6.44 2.22
CA GLU A 901 7.44 -7.41 1.12
C GLU A 901 6.46 -8.53 1.45
N ASN A 902 5.73 -9.01 0.44
CA ASN A 902 4.81 -10.13 0.59
C ASN A 902 5.52 -11.47 0.37
N ILE A 903 4.97 -12.49 1.01
CA ILE A 903 5.33 -13.89 0.83
C ILE A 903 4.05 -14.73 0.77
N ALA A 904 4.08 -15.78 -0.05
CA ALA A 904 2.91 -16.61 -0.32
C ALA A 904 3.18 -18.11 -0.12
N TRP A 905 2.12 -18.84 0.22
CA TRP A 905 2.07 -20.30 0.22
C TRP A 905 1.07 -20.76 -0.84
N ASP A 906 1.52 -21.71 -1.66
CA ASP A 906 0.79 -22.23 -2.81
C ASP A 906 1.09 -23.76 -2.90
N ALA A 907 1.51 -24.31 -4.03
CA ALA A 907 1.77 -25.75 -4.14
C ALA A 907 3.25 -26.20 -4.02
N VAL A 908 3.45 -27.46 -3.64
CA VAL A 908 4.75 -28.18 -3.65
C VAL A 908 4.62 -29.50 -4.39
N ALA A 909 5.62 -29.83 -5.22
CA ALA A 909 5.69 -31.11 -5.90
C ALA A 909 7.02 -31.84 -5.64
N PHE A 910 6.94 -33.12 -5.32
CA PHE A 910 8.09 -34.02 -5.15
C PHE A 910 8.20 -34.93 -6.36
N GLN A 911 9.24 -34.78 -7.17
CA GLN A 911 9.49 -35.62 -8.35
C GLN A 911 10.45 -36.76 -7.97
N PRO A 912 10.01 -38.04 -7.98
CA PRO A 912 10.91 -39.18 -7.84
C PRO A 912 11.86 -39.25 -9.03
N LEU A 913 13.13 -39.53 -8.75
CA LEU A 913 14.16 -39.72 -9.76
C LEU A 913 14.70 -41.16 -9.71
N PRO A 914 15.02 -41.76 -10.86
CA PRO A 914 15.52 -43.14 -10.91
C PRO A 914 16.92 -43.27 -10.29
N ALA A 915 17.72 -42.20 -10.32
CA ALA A 915 19.07 -42.12 -9.75
C ALA A 915 19.42 -40.65 -9.49
N LYS A 916 20.59 -40.39 -8.88
CA LYS A 916 21.17 -39.04 -8.85
C LYS A 916 21.35 -38.56 -10.30
N PRO A 917 20.89 -37.34 -10.66
CA PRO A 917 21.19 -36.77 -11.96
C PRO A 917 22.69 -36.81 -12.25
N ALA A 918 23.06 -37.13 -13.50
CA ALA A 918 24.45 -37.19 -13.92
C ALA A 918 25.14 -35.83 -13.75
N ILE A 919 24.39 -34.74 -13.96
CA ILE A 919 24.86 -33.37 -13.77
C ILE A 919 24.01 -32.69 -12.69
N VAL A 920 24.62 -32.34 -11.56
CA VAL A 920 24.02 -31.46 -10.53
C VAL A 920 24.93 -30.25 -10.44
N ALA A 921 24.59 -29.21 -11.18
CA ALA A 921 25.43 -28.05 -11.39
C ALA A 921 24.95 -26.82 -10.62
N ALA A 922 25.89 -25.95 -10.27
CA ALA A 922 25.62 -24.60 -9.78
C ALA A 922 26.43 -23.56 -10.56
N ALA A 923 25.82 -22.42 -10.87
CA ALA A 923 26.48 -21.24 -11.41
C ALA A 923 26.59 -20.16 -10.34
N VAL A 924 27.83 -19.83 -9.99
CA VAL A 924 28.26 -18.88 -8.94
C VAL A 924 29.14 -17.84 -9.62
N GLY A 925 29.04 -16.57 -9.25
CA GLY A 925 29.90 -15.54 -9.83
C GLY A 925 29.23 -14.18 -9.99
N ASP A 926 29.88 -13.35 -10.79
CA ASP A 926 29.51 -11.97 -11.06
C ASP A 926 28.59 -11.81 -12.29
N SER A 927 28.61 -10.61 -12.89
CA SER A 927 27.86 -10.22 -14.08
C SER A 927 28.20 -11.02 -15.34
N TYR A 928 29.47 -11.40 -15.53
CA TYR A 928 29.85 -12.27 -16.66
C TYR A 928 29.27 -13.66 -16.47
N GLY A 929 29.20 -14.15 -15.23
CA GLY A 929 28.54 -15.41 -14.87
C GLY A 929 27.01 -15.35 -14.95
N SER A 930 26.40 -14.23 -14.58
CA SER A 930 24.95 -14.03 -14.66
C SER A 930 24.46 -13.87 -16.11
N GLY A 931 25.35 -13.51 -17.04
CA GLY A 931 25.00 -13.26 -18.44
C GLY A 931 24.48 -11.83 -18.68
N GLU A 932 24.92 -10.87 -17.87
CA GLU A 932 24.71 -9.45 -18.14
C GLU A 932 25.20 -9.10 -19.56
N GLY A 933 24.47 -8.24 -20.25
CA GLY A 933 24.70 -7.88 -21.65
C GLY A 933 24.04 -8.79 -22.69
N ALA A 934 23.60 -9.99 -22.32
CA ALA A 934 22.98 -10.94 -23.25
C ALA A 934 21.46 -10.76 -23.44
N GLY A 935 20.81 -9.91 -22.61
CA GLY A 935 19.36 -9.73 -22.59
C GLY A 935 18.62 -10.94 -22.02
N ASP A 936 17.28 -10.98 -22.17
CA ASP A 936 16.39 -12.06 -21.70
C ASP A 936 16.63 -12.46 -20.24
N TYR A 937 16.66 -11.46 -19.36
CA TYR A 937 16.83 -11.63 -17.92
C TYR A 937 15.60 -12.27 -17.27
N LEU A 938 15.85 -13.09 -16.25
CA LEU A 938 14.79 -13.57 -15.38
C LEU A 938 14.16 -12.36 -14.67
N ALA A 939 12.83 -12.21 -14.79
CA ALA A 939 12.10 -11.02 -14.36
C ALA A 939 12.32 -10.61 -12.89
N GLY A 940 12.58 -11.58 -11.99
CA GLY A 940 12.90 -11.31 -10.57
C GLY A 940 14.31 -10.81 -10.30
N THR A 941 15.14 -10.74 -11.33
CA THR A 941 16.55 -10.31 -11.26
C THR A 941 16.82 -9.05 -12.07
N ASP A 942 15.80 -8.51 -12.74
CA ASP A 942 15.87 -7.32 -13.60
C ASP A 942 14.62 -6.46 -13.36
N HIS A 943 14.61 -5.74 -12.24
CA HIS A 943 13.57 -4.77 -11.95
C HIS A 943 14.07 -3.67 -11.02
N SER A 944 13.67 -2.43 -11.33
CA SER A 944 13.93 -1.24 -10.50
C SER A 944 13.33 -1.35 -9.10
N GLY A 945 12.34 -2.23 -8.94
CA GLY A 945 11.53 -2.27 -7.73
C GLY A 945 10.70 -1.00 -7.60
N GLU A 946 9.87 -0.93 -6.56
CA GLU A 946 9.05 0.26 -6.31
C GLU A 946 9.84 1.40 -5.64
N PHE A 947 11.07 1.12 -5.20
CA PHE A 947 12.00 2.03 -4.51
C PHE A 947 13.44 1.46 -4.55
N PRO A 948 14.50 2.27 -4.30
CA PRO A 948 15.89 1.86 -4.55
C PRO A 948 16.34 0.57 -3.87
N LEU A 949 15.93 0.33 -2.62
CA LEU A 949 16.26 -0.90 -1.89
C LEU A 949 15.48 -2.14 -2.35
N ALA A 950 14.40 -1.97 -3.11
CA ALA A 950 13.67 -3.09 -3.74
C ALA A 950 14.19 -3.41 -5.15
N ARG A 951 15.18 -2.66 -5.64
CA ARG A 951 15.82 -2.93 -6.93
C ARG A 951 16.51 -4.30 -6.89
N SER A 952 16.20 -5.12 -7.88
CA SER A 952 16.90 -6.38 -8.15
C SER A 952 17.56 -6.26 -9.51
N ALA A 953 18.88 -6.32 -9.54
CA ALA A 953 19.67 -6.16 -10.75
C ALA A 953 20.75 -7.24 -10.86
N CYS A 954 20.50 -8.43 -10.31
CA CYS A 954 21.41 -9.56 -10.51
C CYS A 954 21.54 -9.96 -11.99
N HIS A 955 20.59 -9.56 -12.85
CA HIS A 955 20.62 -9.73 -14.30
C HIS A 955 21.01 -11.15 -14.72
N ARG A 956 20.27 -12.15 -14.21
CA ARG A 956 20.46 -13.55 -14.60
C ARG A 956 19.77 -13.81 -15.93
N SER A 957 20.55 -13.93 -16.99
CA SER A 957 20.07 -14.15 -18.35
C SER A 957 19.75 -15.63 -18.60
N THR A 958 18.66 -15.88 -19.32
CA THR A 958 18.38 -17.22 -19.88
C THR A 958 19.44 -17.67 -20.90
N LYS A 959 20.25 -16.73 -21.42
CA LYS A 959 21.37 -16.91 -22.36
C LYS A 959 22.74 -16.88 -21.68
N ALA A 960 22.82 -16.91 -20.35
CA ALA A 960 24.10 -17.02 -19.66
C ALA A 960 24.88 -18.27 -20.11
N TRP A 961 26.19 -18.17 -20.24
CA TRP A 961 27.01 -19.25 -20.81
C TRP A 961 26.91 -20.56 -20.02
N SER A 962 26.74 -20.49 -18.69
CA SER A 962 26.51 -21.65 -17.82
C SER A 962 25.22 -22.41 -18.14
N ARG A 963 24.26 -21.75 -18.80
CA ARG A 963 23.03 -22.36 -19.31
C ARG A 963 23.19 -22.92 -20.72
N LEU A 964 24.10 -22.34 -21.52
CA LEU A 964 24.31 -22.70 -22.92
C LEU A 964 25.23 -23.91 -23.12
N VAL A 965 26.09 -24.22 -22.15
CA VAL A 965 26.95 -25.42 -22.22
C VAL A 965 26.13 -26.70 -22.33
N SER A 966 26.69 -27.69 -23.03
CA SER A 966 26.08 -29.02 -23.22
C SER A 966 27.02 -30.13 -22.72
N PRO A 967 27.14 -30.35 -21.39
CA PRO A 967 27.97 -31.43 -20.86
C PRO A 967 27.64 -32.80 -21.45
N SER A 968 28.66 -33.65 -21.56
CA SER A 968 28.48 -35.05 -21.96
C SER A 968 27.47 -35.74 -21.04
N GLY A 969 26.46 -36.40 -21.63
CA GLY A 969 25.35 -37.01 -20.89
C GLY A 969 23.99 -36.31 -21.04
N LEU A 970 23.94 -35.16 -21.72
CA LEU A 970 22.68 -34.44 -22.01
C LEU A 970 22.14 -34.63 -23.44
N ASN A 971 22.69 -35.59 -24.20
CA ASN A 971 22.26 -35.90 -25.58
C ASN A 971 22.20 -34.67 -26.50
N GLY A 972 23.13 -33.72 -26.35
CA GLY A 972 23.20 -32.49 -27.14
C GLY A 972 22.27 -31.36 -26.66
N GLN A 973 21.46 -31.57 -25.63
CA GLN A 973 20.72 -30.47 -25.00
C GLN A 973 21.66 -29.55 -24.20
N SER A 974 21.31 -28.27 -24.12
CA SER A 974 22.00 -27.35 -23.21
C SER A 974 21.56 -27.62 -21.76
N LEU A 975 22.45 -27.34 -20.81
CA LEU A 975 22.21 -27.54 -19.39
C LEU A 975 21.00 -26.72 -18.90
N GLY A 976 20.85 -25.49 -19.38
CA GLY A 976 19.70 -24.63 -19.04
C GLY A 976 18.38 -25.21 -19.54
N SER A 977 18.33 -25.69 -20.79
CA SER A 977 17.12 -26.30 -21.35
C SER A 977 16.73 -27.59 -20.62
N ALA A 978 17.72 -28.45 -20.30
CA ALA A 978 17.47 -29.66 -19.54
C ALA A 978 16.97 -29.36 -18.11
N SER A 979 17.50 -28.32 -17.47
CA SER A 979 17.07 -27.88 -16.14
C SER A 979 15.65 -27.28 -16.16
N ASP A 980 15.34 -26.42 -17.14
CA ASP A 980 14.00 -25.81 -17.28
C ASP A 980 12.92 -26.85 -17.58
N ALA A 981 13.28 -27.95 -18.24
CA ALA A 981 12.40 -29.08 -18.51
C ALA A 981 12.29 -30.07 -17.33
N PHE A 982 12.94 -29.78 -16.19
CA PHE A 982 13.04 -30.69 -15.04
C PHE A 982 13.49 -32.11 -15.43
N SER A 983 14.51 -32.20 -16.30
CA SER A 983 15.10 -33.46 -16.73
C SER A 983 15.55 -34.31 -15.54
N THR A 984 15.50 -35.64 -15.70
CA THR A 984 16.02 -36.59 -14.71
C THR A 984 17.55 -36.70 -14.72
N THR A 985 18.21 -36.12 -15.73
CA THR A 985 19.67 -36.24 -15.93
C THR A 985 20.45 -34.99 -15.52
N ALA A 986 19.79 -33.84 -15.34
CA ALA A 986 20.43 -32.56 -15.06
C ALA A 986 19.66 -31.69 -14.07
N GLU A 987 20.40 -30.92 -13.28
CA GLU A 987 19.93 -29.79 -12.47
C GLU A 987 20.92 -28.62 -12.63
N LEU A 988 20.41 -27.40 -12.78
CA LEU A 988 21.23 -26.19 -12.69
C LEU A 988 20.64 -25.21 -11.66
N SER A 989 21.38 -25.01 -10.58
CA SER A 989 21.11 -23.91 -9.66
C SER A 989 21.83 -22.64 -10.12
N PHE A 990 21.13 -21.50 -10.19
CA PHE A 990 21.67 -20.29 -10.79
C PHE A 990 21.65 -19.12 -9.81
N VAL A 991 22.81 -18.85 -9.18
CA VAL A 991 22.95 -17.86 -8.10
C VAL A 991 24.00 -16.77 -8.41
N SER A 992 24.61 -16.79 -9.60
CA SER A 992 25.42 -15.67 -10.09
C SER A 992 24.62 -14.37 -10.07
N CYS A 993 25.29 -13.26 -9.83
CA CYS A 993 24.63 -11.97 -9.67
C CYS A 993 25.56 -10.84 -10.11
N SER A 994 25.05 -9.93 -10.94
CA SER A 994 25.78 -8.73 -11.37
C SER A 994 26.37 -7.94 -10.19
N GLY A 995 27.57 -7.40 -10.41
CA GLY A 995 28.32 -6.63 -9.43
C GLY A 995 28.91 -7.44 -8.27
N ALA A 996 28.77 -8.76 -8.25
CA ALA A 996 29.31 -9.57 -7.16
C ALA A 996 30.85 -9.54 -7.13
N VAL A 997 31.40 -9.32 -5.94
CA VAL A 997 32.81 -9.55 -5.62
C VAL A 997 32.98 -10.94 -4.99
N SER A 998 34.22 -11.40 -4.87
CA SER A 998 34.55 -12.72 -4.30
C SER A 998 34.00 -12.92 -2.89
N ASP A 999 33.90 -11.86 -2.09
CA ASP A 999 33.31 -11.93 -0.74
C ASP A 999 31.79 -12.22 -0.76
N ASN A 1000 31.05 -11.78 -1.80
CA ASN A 1000 29.61 -12.06 -1.90
C ASN A 1000 29.30 -13.56 -2.10
N VAL A 1001 30.30 -14.39 -2.42
CA VAL A 1001 30.15 -15.84 -2.49
C VAL A 1001 29.82 -16.42 -1.12
N SER A 1002 30.44 -15.92 -0.06
CA SER A 1002 30.53 -16.68 1.20
C SER A 1002 30.54 -15.83 2.46
N PHE A 1003 30.35 -14.52 2.36
CA PHE A 1003 30.40 -13.62 3.50
C PHE A 1003 29.48 -14.08 4.63
N ALA A 1004 30.08 -14.38 5.79
CA ALA A 1004 29.41 -14.46 7.07
C ALA A 1004 29.71 -13.15 7.81
N PRO A 1005 28.72 -12.30 8.08
CA PRO A 1005 28.97 -11.03 8.76
C PRO A 1005 29.57 -11.26 10.15
N PRO A 1006 30.55 -10.44 10.58
CA PRO A 1006 30.78 -10.23 12.01
C PRO A 1006 29.47 -9.77 12.64
N SER A 1007 29.07 -10.43 13.73
CA SER A 1007 27.78 -10.30 14.43
C SER A 1007 27.42 -8.90 14.98
N THR A 1008 28.17 -7.85 14.67
CA THR A 1008 28.06 -6.52 15.29
C THR A 1008 27.81 -5.37 14.33
N ASP A 1009 27.75 -5.59 13.00
CA ASP A 1009 27.34 -4.53 12.06
C ASP A 1009 25.86 -4.66 11.66
N PRO A 1010 24.96 -3.86 12.26
CA PRO A 1010 23.53 -3.90 11.93
C PRO A 1010 23.22 -3.45 10.49
N HIS A 1011 24.15 -2.78 9.80
CA HIS A 1011 23.93 -2.29 8.43
C HIS A 1011 24.04 -3.40 7.37
N TYR A 1012 24.66 -4.55 7.65
CA TYR A 1012 25.14 -5.49 6.61
C TYR A 1012 24.67 -6.98 6.71
N LEU A 1013 23.70 -7.29 7.56
CA LEU A 1013 23.12 -8.66 7.62
C LEU A 1013 22.14 -8.95 6.46
N GLY A 1014 22.54 -9.80 5.51
CA GLY A 1014 21.88 -10.04 4.20
C GLY A 1014 22.80 -9.72 3.00
N GLY A 1015 24.12 -9.84 3.18
CA GLY A 1015 25.19 -9.22 2.37
C GLY A 1015 25.51 -9.84 1.01
N GLY A 1016 24.52 -10.43 0.32
CA GLY A 1016 24.63 -10.68 -1.11
C GLY A 1016 24.37 -9.41 -1.93
N GLN A 1017 24.65 -9.46 -3.22
CA GLN A 1017 24.32 -8.35 -4.14
C GLN A 1017 22.81 -8.23 -4.32
N HIS A 1018 22.33 -7.00 -4.49
CA HIS A 1018 20.91 -6.67 -4.72
C HIS A 1018 19.94 -7.28 -3.71
N HIS A 1019 20.36 -7.35 -2.44
CA HIS A 1019 19.57 -7.87 -1.31
C HIS A 1019 19.18 -9.35 -1.43
N GLU A 1020 19.83 -10.12 -2.29
CA GLU A 1020 19.84 -11.58 -2.17
C GLU A 1020 20.76 -12.02 -1.01
N VAL A 1021 20.64 -13.26 -0.54
CA VAL A 1021 21.62 -13.83 0.40
C VAL A 1021 22.96 -14.07 -0.32
N ALA A 1022 24.04 -14.26 0.44
CA ALA A 1022 25.32 -14.66 -0.15
C ALA A 1022 25.17 -15.97 -0.96
N GLN A 1023 25.95 -16.13 -2.03
CA GLN A 1023 25.67 -17.18 -3.03
C GLN A 1023 25.75 -18.60 -2.44
N LEU A 1024 26.68 -18.89 -1.52
CA LEU A 1024 26.72 -20.16 -0.78
C LEU A 1024 25.61 -20.25 0.28
N GLN A 1025 25.26 -19.13 0.94
CA GLN A 1025 24.18 -19.09 1.93
C GLN A 1025 22.82 -19.43 1.31
N SER A 1026 22.64 -19.24 0.01
CA SER A 1026 21.44 -19.67 -0.73
C SER A 1026 21.10 -21.15 -0.53
N GLY A 1027 22.10 -21.97 -0.19
CA GLY A 1027 21.99 -23.41 0.03
C GLY A 1027 22.13 -24.24 -1.24
N TYR A 1028 22.10 -23.64 -2.43
CA TYR A 1028 22.10 -24.36 -3.71
C TYR A 1028 23.44 -25.03 -4.09
N ILE A 1029 24.50 -24.78 -3.32
CA ILE A 1029 25.80 -25.43 -3.44
C ILE A 1029 25.94 -26.30 -2.19
N ASP A 1030 25.90 -27.62 -2.37
CA ASP A 1030 25.93 -28.59 -1.27
C ASP A 1030 26.68 -29.88 -1.66
N GLU A 1031 26.65 -30.88 -0.79
CA GLU A 1031 27.34 -32.15 -1.00
C GLU A 1031 26.85 -32.93 -2.23
N ASN A 1032 25.68 -32.61 -2.77
CA ASN A 1032 25.12 -33.25 -3.95
C ASN A 1032 25.58 -32.59 -5.26
N THR A 1033 26.06 -31.35 -5.21
CA THR A 1033 26.62 -30.65 -6.38
C THR A 1033 27.87 -31.38 -6.88
N ASN A 1034 27.95 -31.64 -8.19
CA ASN A 1034 29.10 -32.30 -8.83
C ASN A 1034 29.80 -31.44 -9.90
N LEU A 1035 29.27 -30.26 -10.21
CA LEU A 1035 29.85 -29.30 -11.14
C LEU A 1035 29.56 -27.87 -10.67
N VAL A 1036 30.57 -27.01 -10.57
CA VAL A 1036 30.37 -25.59 -10.26
C VAL A 1036 31.01 -24.73 -11.32
N PHE A 1037 30.23 -23.84 -11.92
CA PHE A 1037 30.70 -22.80 -12.83
C PHE A 1037 30.99 -21.53 -12.05
N VAL A 1038 32.18 -20.95 -12.24
CA VAL A 1038 32.63 -19.75 -11.52
C VAL A 1038 33.17 -18.70 -12.49
N SER A 1039 32.81 -17.43 -12.27
CA SER A 1039 33.47 -16.25 -12.84
C SER A 1039 33.49 -15.13 -11.80
N LEU A 1040 34.67 -14.75 -11.34
CA LEU A 1040 34.93 -13.81 -10.24
C LEU A 1040 36.27 -13.08 -10.44
N GLY A 1041 36.46 -11.97 -9.74
CA GLY A 1041 37.72 -11.22 -9.69
C GLY A 1041 37.70 -9.89 -10.44
N GLY A 1042 36.84 -9.73 -11.46
CA GLY A 1042 36.75 -8.47 -12.22
C GLY A 1042 36.26 -7.30 -11.36
N ASN A 1043 35.24 -7.52 -10.53
CA ASN A 1043 34.75 -6.52 -9.58
C ASN A 1043 35.70 -6.29 -8.40
N ASP A 1044 36.41 -7.34 -7.94
CA ASP A 1044 37.46 -7.22 -6.92
C ASP A 1044 38.61 -6.33 -7.41
N ALA A 1045 38.94 -6.40 -8.70
CA ALA A 1045 39.91 -5.53 -9.39
C ALA A 1045 39.35 -4.14 -9.72
N LEU A 1046 38.07 -3.84 -9.46
CA LEU A 1046 37.44 -2.54 -9.74
C LEU A 1046 37.35 -2.16 -11.24
N PHE A 1047 37.35 -3.12 -12.17
CA PHE A 1047 37.36 -2.86 -13.63
C PHE A 1047 36.28 -1.87 -14.09
N SER A 1048 35.07 -1.90 -13.53
CA SER A 1048 34.01 -0.94 -13.87
C SER A 1048 34.36 0.51 -13.48
N LYS A 1049 35.02 0.70 -12.33
CA LYS A 1049 35.49 2.03 -11.88
C LYS A 1049 36.66 2.50 -12.72
N VAL A 1050 37.59 1.61 -13.04
CA VAL A 1050 38.72 1.85 -13.94
C VAL A 1050 38.23 2.30 -15.33
N LEU A 1051 37.29 1.55 -15.93
CA LEU A 1051 36.61 1.92 -17.19
C LEU A 1051 35.98 3.31 -17.10
N THR A 1052 35.19 3.55 -16.05
CA THR A 1052 34.49 4.83 -15.85
C THR A 1052 35.47 5.99 -15.70
N PHE A 1053 36.57 5.79 -14.97
CA PHE A 1053 37.61 6.78 -14.78
C PHE A 1053 38.32 7.10 -16.10
N CYS A 1054 38.69 6.08 -16.89
CA CYS A 1054 39.35 6.30 -18.18
C CYS A 1054 38.44 6.95 -19.23
N ILE A 1055 37.15 6.64 -19.24
CA ILE A 1055 36.19 7.27 -20.20
C ILE A 1055 35.85 8.72 -19.80
N LYS A 1056 35.76 9.02 -18.50
CA LYS A 1056 35.41 10.37 -17.99
C LYS A 1056 36.63 11.27 -17.76
N GLY A 1057 37.82 10.68 -17.66
CA GLY A 1057 39.09 11.35 -17.33
C GLY A 1057 39.77 11.99 -18.54
N ALA A 1058 41.01 12.44 -18.34
CA ALA A 1058 41.86 12.92 -19.42
C ALA A 1058 42.45 11.75 -20.23
N PHE A 1059 43.01 12.06 -21.41
CA PHE A 1059 43.87 11.13 -22.14
C PHE A 1059 45.05 10.70 -21.25
N GLU A 1060 45.45 9.44 -21.36
CA GLU A 1060 46.47 8.75 -20.54
C GLU A 1060 46.04 8.47 -19.09
N CYS A 1061 44.78 8.06 -18.86
CA CYS A 1061 44.23 7.74 -17.53
C CYS A 1061 45.10 6.80 -16.66
N TYR A 1062 45.88 5.90 -17.28
CA TYR A 1062 46.78 4.98 -16.58
C TYR A 1062 47.92 5.68 -15.84
N GLY A 1063 48.27 6.90 -16.27
CA GLY A 1063 49.25 7.77 -15.63
C GLY A 1063 48.68 8.67 -14.52
N ASP A 1064 47.35 8.69 -14.35
CA ASP A 1064 46.67 9.47 -13.33
C ASP A 1064 46.37 8.65 -12.06
N VAL A 1065 46.06 9.34 -10.96
CA VAL A 1065 45.65 8.71 -9.70
C VAL A 1065 44.12 8.68 -9.63
N MET A 1066 43.53 7.49 -9.69
CA MET A 1066 42.09 7.30 -9.49
C MET A 1066 41.71 7.62 -8.03
N PRO A 1067 40.56 8.27 -7.76
CA PRO A 1067 40.14 8.55 -6.39
C PRO A 1067 40.12 7.31 -5.49
N GLY A 1068 40.91 7.34 -4.42
CA GLY A 1068 41.07 6.24 -3.47
C GLY A 1068 42.39 5.47 -3.60
N ASP A 1069 43.12 5.67 -4.70
CA ASP A 1069 44.43 5.04 -4.90
C ASP A 1069 45.57 5.90 -4.30
N SER A 1070 46.67 5.23 -3.94
CA SER A 1070 47.88 5.86 -3.40
C SER A 1070 49.01 6.02 -4.44
N ALA A 1071 48.83 5.43 -5.61
CA ALA A 1071 49.75 5.47 -6.75
C ALA A 1071 48.97 5.72 -8.05
N VAL A 1072 49.69 5.96 -9.14
CA VAL A 1072 49.08 6.03 -10.47
C VAL A 1072 48.41 4.70 -10.82
N LEU A 1073 47.35 4.78 -11.62
CA LEU A 1073 46.44 3.68 -11.88
C LEU A 1073 47.13 2.43 -12.44
N ASP A 1074 48.17 2.55 -13.29
CA ASP A 1074 48.94 1.39 -13.76
C ASP A 1074 49.59 0.60 -12.62
N ILE A 1075 50.18 1.29 -11.63
CA ILE A 1075 50.81 0.62 -10.48
C ILE A 1075 49.74 0.04 -9.55
N ALA A 1076 48.77 0.87 -9.18
CA ALA A 1076 47.72 0.49 -8.23
C ALA A 1076 46.90 -0.71 -8.73
N GLU A 1077 46.58 -0.75 -10.03
CA GLU A 1077 45.80 -1.84 -10.63
C GLU A 1077 46.61 -3.14 -10.73
N ARG A 1078 47.90 -3.07 -11.10
CA ARG A 1078 48.78 -4.25 -11.10
C ARG A 1078 48.94 -4.85 -9.71
N GLU A 1079 49.18 -4.02 -8.70
CA GLU A 1079 49.29 -4.44 -7.30
C GLU A 1079 47.98 -5.07 -6.82
N ARG A 1080 46.83 -4.46 -7.12
CA ARG A 1080 45.51 -4.99 -6.78
C ARG A 1080 45.25 -6.35 -7.43
N ILE A 1081 45.52 -6.48 -8.74
CA ILE A 1081 45.31 -7.72 -9.50
C ILE A 1081 46.21 -8.85 -9.01
N THR A 1082 47.46 -8.55 -8.66
CA THR A 1082 48.46 -9.57 -8.25
C THR A 1082 48.45 -9.89 -6.76
N GLY A 1083 47.88 -9.02 -5.92
CA GLY A 1083 47.70 -9.19 -4.48
C GLY A 1083 46.26 -9.56 -4.09
N ASP A 1084 45.55 -8.61 -3.47
CA ASP A 1084 44.24 -8.79 -2.82
C ASP A 1084 43.21 -9.56 -3.64
N VAL A 1085 43.15 -9.33 -4.97
CA VAL A 1085 42.19 -10.04 -5.85
C VAL A 1085 42.42 -11.54 -5.81
N GLN A 1086 43.68 -11.99 -5.88
CA GLN A 1086 44.02 -13.41 -5.88
C GLN A 1086 43.71 -14.07 -4.54
N GLU A 1087 44.01 -13.38 -3.43
CA GLU A 1087 43.70 -13.89 -2.08
C GLU A 1087 42.19 -14.14 -1.91
N ARG A 1088 41.36 -13.20 -2.37
CA ARG A 1088 39.90 -13.31 -2.28
C ARG A 1088 39.34 -14.39 -3.21
N VAL A 1089 39.87 -14.50 -4.44
CA VAL A 1089 39.48 -15.55 -5.39
C VAL A 1089 39.82 -16.94 -4.84
N VAL A 1090 41.01 -17.13 -4.28
CA VAL A 1090 41.43 -18.38 -3.64
C VAL A 1090 40.49 -18.73 -2.48
N ALA A 1091 40.20 -17.76 -1.60
CA ALA A 1091 39.30 -17.96 -0.47
C ALA A 1091 37.88 -18.34 -0.93
N ALA A 1092 37.35 -17.69 -1.97
CA ALA A 1092 36.05 -18.02 -2.53
C ALA A 1092 36.01 -19.45 -3.11
N VAL A 1093 37.02 -19.85 -3.89
CA VAL A 1093 37.13 -21.21 -4.46
C VAL A 1093 37.24 -22.28 -3.38
N GLN A 1094 38.04 -22.05 -2.35
CA GLN A 1094 38.16 -22.96 -1.21
C GLN A 1094 36.82 -23.15 -0.48
N ARG A 1095 36.07 -22.07 -0.27
CA ARG A 1095 34.74 -22.13 0.36
C ARG A 1095 33.70 -22.82 -0.52
N ILE A 1096 33.75 -22.60 -1.84
CA ILE A 1096 32.92 -23.35 -2.81
C ILE A 1096 33.23 -24.85 -2.72
N HIS A 1097 34.51 -25.22 -2.73
CA HIS A 1097 34.90 -26.62 -2.62
C HIS A 1097 34.49 -27.24 -1.27
N ALA A 1098 34.61 -26.48 -0.17
CA ALA A 1098 34.17 -26.95 1.14
C ALA A 1098 32.65 -27.23 1.19
N ALA A 1099 31.85 -26.43 0.50
CA ALA A 1099 30.40 -26.64 0.38
C ALA A 1099 30.05 -27.81 -0.55
N ALA A 1100 30.81 -27.97 -1.65
CA ALA A 1100 30.61 -29.01 -2.66
C ALA A 1100 31.89 -29.84 -2.89
N PRO A 1101 32.28 -30.71 -1.94
CA PRO A 1101 33.58 -31.40 -1.97
C PRO A 1101 33.73 -32.38 -3.14
N SER A 1102 32.62 -32.87 -3.70
CA SER A 1102 32.62 -33.77 -4.86
C SER A 1102 32.60 -33.05 -6.21
N ALA A 1103 32.45 -31.72 -6.22
CA ALA A 1103 32.27 -30.97 -7.46
C ALA A 1103 33.57 -30.64 -8.17
N ARG A 1104 33.58 -30.82 -9.49
CA ARG A 1104 34.60 -30.20 -10.35
C ARG A 1104 34.26 -28.72 -10.53
N ILE A 1105 35.22 -27.84 -10.26
CA ILE A 1105 35.08 -26.39 -10.42
C ILE A 1105 35.58 -25.99 -11.80
N VAL A 1106 34.74 -25.38 -12.61
CA VAL A 1106 35.08 -24.81 -13.91
C VAL A 1106 35.10 -23.29 -13.77
N TYR A 1107 36.31 -22.72 -13.74
CA TYR A 1107 36.53 -21.29 -13.57
C TYR A 1107 36.73 -20.65 -14.94
N ALA A 1108 35.79 -19.80 -15.38
CA ALA A 1108 35.86 -19.11 -16.65
C ALA A 1108 36.53 -17.74 -16.48
N GLY A 1109 37.66 -17.54 -17.16
CA GLY A 1109 38.38 -16.26 -17.18
C GLY A 1109 37.67 -15.18 -17.99
N TYR A 1110 38.09 -13.93 -17.82
CA TYR A 1110 37.59 -12.80 -18.61
C TYR A 1110 38.32 -12.71 -19.97
N PRO A 1111 37.63 -12.36 -21.06
CA PRO A 1111 38.27 -12.05 -22.33
C PRO A 1111 38.98 -10.69 -22.25
N ARG A 1112 39.75 -10.37 -23.28
CA ARG A 1112 40.15 -8.98 -23.54
C ARG A 1112 38.91 -8.15 -23.85
N LEU A 1113 38.80 -6.98 -23.24
CA LEU A 1113 37.64 -6.10 -23.41
C LEU A 1113 37.56 -5.50 -24.81
N PHE A 1114 38.69 -5.21 -25.45
CA PHE A 1114 38.75 -4.48 -26.73
C PHE A 1114 39.44 -5.28 -27.82
N ASP A 1115 39.11 -4.95 -29.07
CA ASP A 1115 39.80 -5.52 -30.23
C ASP A 1115 41.12 -4.78 -30.53
N GLY A 1116 42.19 -5.55 -30.76
CA GLY A 1116 43.51 -5.04 -31.12
C GLY A 1116 44.27 -4.30 -30.00
N SER A 1117 45.47 -3.83 -30.34
CA SER A 1117 46.38 -3.09 -29.45
C SER A 1117 46.51 -1.60 -29.79
N ASN A 1118 45.93 -1.13 -30.90
CA ASN A 1118 46.26 0.19 -31.49
C ASN A 1118 45.05 0.94 -32.08
N THR A 1119 43.81 0.59 -31.73
CA THR A 1119 42.61 1.24 -32.29
C THR A 1119 41.90 2.03 -31.20
N ALA A 1120 41.76 3.34 -31.40
CA ALA A 1120 40.95 4.19 -30.52
C ALA A 1120 39.46 3.86 -30.70
N CYS A 1121 38.70 3.95 -29.61
CA CYS A 1121 37.26 3.77 -29.63
C CYS A 1121 36.53 5.10 -29.76
N PRO A 1122 35.34 5.13 -30.38
CA PRO A 1122 34.46 6.29 -30.32
C PRO A 1122 34.16 6.67 -28.85
N ASP A 1123 34.03 7.97 -28.56
CA ASP A 1123 33.61 8.50 -27.25
C ASP A 1123 34.62 8.41 -26.08
N GLY A 1124 35.92 8.51 -26.34
CA GLY A 1124 36.89 9.01 -25.34
C GLY A 1124 38.00 8.06 -24.88
N LEU A 1125 38.11 6.84 -25.41
CA LEU A 1125 39.25 5.94 -25.14
C LEU A 1125 40.25 5.95 -26.30
N GLY A 1126 41.46 6.44 -26.04
CA GLY A 1126 42.56 6.40 -26.97
C GLY A 1126 43.16 5.00 -27.13
N ALA A 1127 44.02 4.86 -28.15
CA ALA A 1127 44.63 3.56 -28.48
C ALA A 1127 45.55 3.04 -27.36
N GLN A 1128 46.19 3.93 -26.60
CA GLN A 1128 47.07 3.55 -25.49
C GLN A 1128 46.27 3.09 -24.28
N GLU A 1129 45.14 3.73 -23.97
CA GLU A 1129 44.23 3.27 -22.92
C GLU A 1129 43.65 1.90 -23.27
N VAL A 1130 43.19 1.71 -24.51
CA VAL A 1130 42.73 0.41 -25.01
C VAL A 1130 43.81 -0.67 -24.87
N PHE A 1131 45.05 -0.36 -25.25
CA PHE A 1131 46.17 -1.28 -25.10
C PHE A 1131 46.43 -1.63 -23.64
N TRP A 1132 46.53 -0.62 -22.77
CA TRP A 1132 46.77 -0.78 -21.34
C TRP A 1132 45.66 -1.60 -20.67
N MET A 1133 44.40 -1.33 -20.99
CA MET A 1133 43.26 -2.09 -20.46
C MET A 1133 43.31 -3.55 -20.87
N ASN A 1134 43.66 -3.85 -22.13
CA ASN A 1134 43.87 -5.23 -22.58
C ASN A 1134 45.05 -5.90 -21.86
N GLN A 1135 46.13 -5.16 -21.51
CA GLN A 1135 47.20 -5.68 -20.67
C GLN A 1135 46.72 -6.01 -19.24
N MET A 1136 45.83 -5.19 -18.66
CA MET A 1136 45.26 -5.47 -17.34
C MET A 1136 44.34 -6.70 -17.38
N SER A 1137 43.55 -6.86 -18.45
CA SER A 1137 42.76 -8.09 -18.68
C SER A 1137 43.65 -9.33 -18.81
N ASP A 1138 44.76 -9.23 -19.54
CA ASP A 1138 45.73 -10.32 -19.67
C ASP A 1138 46.39 -10.64 -18.32
N LEU A 1139 46.82 -9.62 -17.56
CA LEU A 1139 47.42 -9.80 -16.25
C LEU A 1139 46.46 -10.49 -15.27
N LEU A 1140 45.19 -10.08 -15.25
CA LEU A 1140 44.18 -10.72 -14.41
C LEU A 1140 43.98 -12.19 -14.81
N ALA A 1141 43.85 -12.46 -16.12
CA ALA A 1141 43.65 -13.81 -16.63
C ALA A 1141 44.84 -14.74 -16.34
N ASP A 1142 46.06 -14.28 -16.60
CA ASP A 1142 47.29 -15.05 -16.43
C ASP A 1142 47.58 -15.31 -14.94
N THR A 1143 47.43 -14.28 -14.10
CA THR A 1143 47.65 -14.41 -12.65
C THR A 1143 46.61 -15.34 -12.04
N THR A 1144 45.33 -15.17 -12.37
CA THR A 1144 44.26 -16.05 -11.85
C THR A 1144 44.44 -17.50 -12.29
N SER A 1145 44.79 -17.72 -13.57
CA SER A 1145 45.11 -19.05 -14.09
C SER A 1145 46.26 -19.70 -13.32
N ALA A 1146 47.36 -18.98 -13.12
CA ALA A 1146 48.53 -19.48 -12.39
C ALA A 1146 48.22 -19.77 -10.92
N THR A 1147 47.54 -18.85 -10.23
CA THR A 1147 47.11 -18.97 -8.83
C THR A 1147 46.20 -20.18 -8.63
N LEU A 1148 45.18 -20.35 -9.47
CA LEU A 1148 44.24 -21.45 -9.35
C LEU A 1148 44.86 -22.80 -9.72
N ALA A 1149 45.78 -22.83 -10.70
CA ALA A 1149 46.55 -24.02 -11.00
C ALA A 1149 47.47 -24.41 -9.83
N GLN A 1150 48.07 -23.43 -9.14
CA GLN A 1150 48.88 -23.66 -7.94
C GLN A 1150 48.00 -24.17 -6.79
N LEU A 1151 46.87 -23.52 -6.52
CA LEU A 1151 45.90 -23.96 -5.52
C LEU A 1151 45.47 -25.42 -5.76
N SER A 1152 45.13 -25.77 -7.01
CA SER A 1152 44.73 -27.13 -7.38
C SER A 1152 45.86 -28.15 -7.11
N ARG A 1153 47.11 -27.81 -7.43
CA ARG A 1153 48.27 -28.67 -7.11
C ARG A 1153 48.47 -28.85 -5.60
N ASP A 1154 48.33 -27.78 -4.84
CA ASP A 1154 48.62 -27.77 -3.40
C ASP A 1154 47.54 -28.45 -2.56
N THR A 1155 46.29 -28.37 -3.00
CA THR A 1155 45.12 -28.82 -2.23
C THR A 1155 44.42 -30.03 -2.83
N GLY A 1156 44.70 -30.38 -4.08
CA GLY A 1156 43.99 -31.42 -4.81
C GLY A 1156 42.57 -31.03 -5.25
N ILE A 1157 42.16 -29.76 -5.08
CA ILE A 1157 40.84 -29.29 -5.51
C ILE A 1157 40.70 -29.51 -7.03
N PRO A 1158 39.64 -30.21 -7.50
CA PRO A 1158 39.45 -30.52 -8.92
C PRO A 1158 38.96 -29.28 -9.67
N LEU A 1159 39.91 -28.43 -10.08
CA LEU A 1159 39.65 -27.15 -10.71
C LEU A 1159 40.19 -27.10 -12.14
N THR A 1160 39.38 -26.58 -13.06
CA THR A 1160 39.78 -26.28 -14.44
C THR A 1160 39.58 -24.80 -14.72
N TYR A 1161 40.68 -24.08 -14.98
CA TYR A 1161 40.62 -22.73 -15.53
C TYR A 1161 40.40 -22.80 -17.05
N VAL A 1162 39.44 -22.01 -17.55
CA VAL A 1162 39.08 -21.87 -18.96
C VAL A 1162 39.48 -20.47 -19.41
N ASP A 1163 40.52 -20.39 -20.23
CA ASP A 1163 40.91 -19.14 -20.89
C ASP A 1163 39.99 -18.87 -22.09
N THR A 1164 39.30 -17.73 -22.06
CA THR A 1164 38.29 -17.33 -23.04
C THR A 1164 38.83 -16.38 -24.09
N ARG A 1165 40.04 -15.85 -23.89
CA ARG A 1165 40.68 -14.90 -24.82
C ARG A 1165 40.80 -15.45 -26.25
N PRO A 1166 41.15 -16.73 -26.48
CA PRO A 1166 41.25 -17.26 -27.85
C PRO A 1166 39.93 -17.21 -28.63
N GLN A 1167 38.80 -17.50 -27.99
CA GLN A 1167 37.48 -17.48 -28.63
C GLN A 1167 36.97 -16.06 -28.88
N PHE A 1168 37.39 -15.10 -28.06
CA PHE A 1168 37.06 -13.68 -28.19
C PHE A 1168 38.02 -12.87 -29.08
N ALA A 1169 39.09 -13.48 -29.59
CA ALA A 1169 40.07 -12.80 -30.43
C ALA A 1169 39.39 -12.16 -31.67
N GLY A 1170 39.61 -10.86 -31.88
CA GLY A 1170 38.98 -10.11 -32.98
C GLY A 1170 37.52 -9.69 -32.73
N ARG A 1171 36.99 -9.92 -31.52
CA ARG A 1171 35.56 -9.75 -31.21
C ARG A 1171 35.29 -8.93 -29.94
N GLY A 1172 36.25 -8.11 -29.52
CA GLY A 1172 36.10 -7.21 -28.37
C GLY A 1172 35.09 -6.08 -28.61
N ALA A 1173 34.93 -5.23 -27.60
CA ALA A 1173 34.15 -4.01 -27.66
C ALA A 1173 34.77 -3.03 -28.69
N CYS A 1174 33.99 -2.07 -29.17
CA CYS A 1174 34.32 -1.17 -30.30
C CYS A 1174 34.50 -1.81 -31.68
N SER A 1175 34.43 -3.14 -31.80
CA SER A 1175 34.50 -3.78 -33.11
C SER A 1175 33.25 -3.45 -33.93
N THR A 1176 33.45 -2.94 -35.15
CA THR A 1176 32.37 -2.61 -36.09
C THR A 1176 31.84 -3.85 -36.83
N VAL A 1177 32.50 -5.01 -36.69
CA VAL A 1177 32.15 -6.26 -37.35
C VAL A 1177 32.17 -7.41 -36.34
N ASN A 1178 31.00 -8.01 -36.07
CA ASN A 1178 30.86 -9.22 -35.23
C ASN A 1178 31.30 -9.09 -33.76
N GLY A 1179 31.28 -7.87 -33.18
CA GLY A 1179 31.59 -7.63 -31.76
C GLY A 1179 30.76 -8.53 -30.82
N ALA A 1180 31.46 -9.19 -29.89
CA ALA A 1180 30.89 -10.12 -28.92
C ALA A 1180 30.76 -9.51 -27.52
N ILE A 1181 31.32 -8.30 -27.32
CA ILE A 1181 31.20 -7.50 -26.10
C ILE A 1181 30.43 -6.22 -26.46
N ASN A 1182 29.43 -5.88 -25.67
CA ASN A 1182 28.66 -4.64 -25.85
C ASN A 1182 29.57 -3.42 -25.69
N TRP A 1183 29.41 -2.43 -26.57
CA TRP A 1183 29.95 -1.08 -26.33
C TRP A 1183 29.11 -0.35 -25.26
N ILE A 1184 29.27 0.96 -25.14
CA ILE A 1184 28.44 1.81 -24.31
C ILE A 1184 26.98 1.70 -24.77
N LYS A 1185 26.12 1.17 -23.89
CA LYS A 1185 24.67 1.10 -24.12
C LYS A 1185 23.98 2.17 -23.28
N VAL A 1186 23.12 2.96 -23.92
CA VAL A 1186 22.27 3.96 -23.24
C VAL A 1186 20.83 3.51 -23.06
N SER A 1187 20.43 2.46 -23.80
CA SER A 1187 19.13 1.81 -23.61
C SER A 1187 19.16 0.98 -22.34
N LYS A 1188 18.40 1.42 -21.33
CA LYS A 1188 18.34 0.79 -20.01
C LYS A 1188 17.39 -0.38 -19.94
N THR A 1189 17.72 -1.37 -19.11
CA THR A 1189 16.82 -2.44 -18.67
C THR A 1189 15.96 -1.94 -17.49
N PRO A 1190 14.85 -2.62 -17.16
CA PRO A 1190 14.06 -2.29 -15.98
C PRO A 1190 14.85 -2.25 -14.67
N GLY A 1191 15.86 -3.13 -14.53
CA GLY A 1191 16.73 -3.25 -13.37
C GLY A 1191 17.92 -2.29 -13.37
N ASP A 1192 18.16 -1.50 -14.41
CA ASP A 1192 19.24 -0.50 -14.41
C ASP A 1192 18.98 0.66 -13.45
N ASP A 1193 20.06 1.33 -13.01
CA ASP A 1193 19.95 2.51 -12.16
C ASP A 1193 19.39 3.69 -12.96
N PRO A 1194 18.25 4.30 -12.57
CA PRO A 1194 17.67 5.41 -13.32
C PRO A 1194 18.56 6.66 -13.33
N ASP A 1195 19.45 6.84 -12.35
CA ASP A 1195 20.32 8.01 -12.24
C ASP A 1195 21.62 7.89 -13.06
N GLU A 1196 22.01 6.68 -13.46
CA GLU A 1196 23.19 6.46 -14.31
C GLU A 1196 22.93 6.81 -15.77
N ALA A 1197 23.93 7.26 -16.53
CA ALA A 1197 23.72 7.62 -17.94
C ALA A 1197 23.69 6.40 -18.88
N VAL A 1198 24.27 5.28 -18.45
CA VAL A 1198 24.54 4.09 -19.25
C VAL A 1198 23.94 2.86 -18.58
N SER A 1199 23.56 1.88 -19.40
CA SER A 1199 23.11 0.56 -18.94
C SER A 1199 24.29 -0.24 -18.40
N ALA A 1200 24.03 -1.06 -17.38
CA ALA A 1200 24.99 -1.98 -16.81
C ALA A 1200 25.43 -3.08 -17.82
N GLU A 1201 24.67 -3.27 -18.91
CA GLU A 1201 25.03 -4.15 -20.03
C GLU A 1201 26.29 -3.72 -20.80
N SER A 1202 26.76 -2.49 -20.61
CA SER A 1202 27.95 -1.96 -21.27
C SER A 1202 29.20 -2.77 -20.90
N PHE A 1203 30.09 -3.02 -21.86
CA PHE A 1203 31.32 -3.81 -21.69
C PHE A 1203 31.14 -5.29 -21.31
N HIS A 1204 29.90 -5.79 -21.28
CA HIS A 1204 29.63 -7.20 -21.01
C HIS A 1204 29.39 -8.02 -22.30
N PRO A 1205 29.55 -9.35 -22.26
CA PRO A 1205 29.29 -10.21 -23.41
C PRO A 1205 27.83 -10.11 -23.87
N ASN A 1206 27.62 -9.93 -25.17
CA ASN A 1206 26.28 -10.03 -25.75
C ASN A 1206 25.88 -11.51 -25.98
N GLY A 1207 24.75 -11.75 -26.65
CA GLY A 1207 24.30 -13.11 -26.97
C GLY A 1207 25.33 -13.94 -27.75
N ALA A 1208 26.16 -13.33 -28.60
CA ALA A 1208 27.24 -14.04 -29.28
C ALA A 1208 28.44 -14.29 -28.33
N GLY A 1209 28.77 -13.35 -27.44
CA GLY A 1209 29.84 -13.52 -26.47
C GLY A 1209 29.58 -14.61 -25.44
N THR A 1210 28.35 -14.69 -24.92
CA THR A 1210 27.96 -15.80 -24.02
C THR A 1210 28.05 -17.17 -24.72
N GLN A 1211 27.74 -17.25 -26.02
CA GLN A 1211 27.99 -18.46 -26.79
C GLN A 1211 29.49 -18.80 -26.91
N LEU A 1212 30.36 -17.81 -27.16
CA LEU A 1212 31.81 -18.02 -27.20
C LEU A 1212 32.38 -18.54 -25.87
N TYR A 1213 31.86 -18.07 -24.74
CA TYR A 1213 32.17 -18.64 -23.43
C TYR A 1213 31.79 -20.11 -23.34
N ALA A 1214 30.56 -20.45 -23.76
CA ALA A 1214 30.10 -21.83 -23.76
C ALA A 1214 30.96 -22.72 -24.68
N ASP A 1215 31.39 -22.21 -25.83
CA ASP A 1215 32.27 -22.90 -26.77
C ASP A 1215 33.68 -23.11 -26.19
N ALA A 1216 34.24 -22.11 -25.49
CA ALA A 1216 35.52 -22.21 -24.81
C ALA A 1216 35.51 -23.30 -23.73
N ILE A 1217 34.43 -23.33 -22.94
CA ILE A 1217 34.22 -24.37 -21.92
C ILE A 1217 34.06 -25.72 -22.60
N LYS A 1218 33.21 -25.83 -23.62
CA LYS A 1218 33.00 -27.08 -24.35
C LYS A 1218 34.32 -27.66 -24.88
N GLN A 1219 35.15 -26.81 -25.50
CA GLN A 1219 36.47 -27.19 -25.99
C GLN A 1219 37.40 -27.63 -24.86
N LYS A 1220 37.46 -26.89 -23.76
CA LYS A 1220 38.37 -27.19 -22.64
C LYS A 1220 37.96 -28.43 -21.86
N MET A 1221 36.66 -28.67 -21.73
CA MET A 1221 36.10 -29.78 -20.95
C MET A 1221 35.91 -31.05 -21.80
N GLY A 1222 36.01 -30.96 -23.13
CA GLY A 1222 35.83 -32.08 -24.06
C GLY A 1222 34.38 -32.54 -24.17
N TRP A 1223 33.44 -31.58 -24.17
CA TRP A 1223 31.99 -31.85 -24.15
C TRP A 1223 31.34 -31.95 -25.52
#